data_AF-A0A3A8ZMH9-F1
#
_entry.id   AF-A0A3A8ZMH9-F1
#
_cell.length_a   1.000
_cell.length_b   1.000
_cell.length_c   1.000
_cell.angle_alpha   90.00
_cell.angle_beta   90.00
_cell.angle_gamma   90.00
#
_symmetry.space_group_name_H-M   'P 1'
#
loop_
_entity.id
_entity.type
_entity.pdbx_description
1 polymer ?
#
loop_
_entity_poly.entity_id
_entity_poly.type
_entity_poly.pdbx_seq_one_letter_code
_entity_poly.pdbx_strand_id
1 'polypeptide(L)'
;MDDLELKYLKSLAKQYPTIAAASTEIINLQAILNLPKGTEHFMTDIHGEYEQFNHILKNGSGSVRRKIDEEFGNTLSIKDKKSLATLIYYPEEKLDIVMQEEDEASIEDWYKITLHRLVQITKRVSSKYTRSKVRKALPPDFSYIIEELITEKAEVQDKEAYYNEIIHTIIRIGRAPEFIVALSNLIQRLVIDHLHIVGDIFDRGPGPHIILDTLCQYHSVDVQWGNHDIVWMGAASGHLACIANVIRMAARYGNLDTLEEGYGINLIPLATFALDVYKDTDCEAFAIKYNTDYDTKDLSLDMKMHKAIAVLQFKLEGQLIMRRPEFDMQDRLLLEHIDYENKALVLDGVSYALKDVDFPTINRERPYELTAEEEQVMERLRQAFVKCEKLQKHVRFLFSEGGLYKVYNSNLLYHGCVPMDEEGNFNKVNVYGEEYSGKELYDVLEHYARKGYYSHDLKEKLKGQDIIWYIWAGPNSPVFGKDKMATFERYLVEDKELHKETKNAYYRLLDSEMVVNRILQEFGLDESRSHIVNGHVPVERKKGETPIHCGGKLLVIDGGFSKAYQDKTGIAGYTLVVNSHGMRLVAHEPFESTESAILHESDIFSDSFILETTALRQKISDTEIGAELRETIHQLEELLQAYRDGILIEKG
;
A
#
# COMPACT_ATOMS: atom_id res chain seq x y z
N MET A 1 -17.37 27.45 -31.93
CA MET A 1 -16.87 27.74 -30.59
C MET A 1 -18.04 28.12 -29.71
N ASP A 2 -18.39 27.26 -28.76
CA ASP A 2 -19.40 27.62 -27.75
C ASP A 2 -18.81 28.53 -26.66
N ASP A 3 -19.66 29.09 -25.79
CA ASP A 3 -19.24 30.00 -24.72
C ASP A 3 -18.34 29.33 -23.65
N LEU A 4 -18.47 28.03 -23.46
CA LEU A 4 -17.67 27.23 -22.52
C LEU A 4 -16.27 26.98 -23.10
N GLU A 5 -16.20 26.60 -24.37
CA GLU A 5 -15.00 26.38 -25.17
C GLU A 5 -14.18 27.68 -25.25
N LEU A 6 -14.80 28.83 -25.54
CA LEU A 6 -14.10 30.12 -25.52
C LEU A 6 -13.60 30.51 -24.13
N LYS A 7 -14.36 30.23 -23.06
CA LYS A 7 -13.92 30.46 -21.67
C LYS A 7 -12.75 29.56 -21.30
N TYR A 8 -12.78 28.31 -21.75
CA TYR A 8 -11.72 27.34 -21.55
C TYR A 8 -10.43 27.77 -22.27
N LEU A 9 -10.50 28.11 -23.56
CA LEU A 9 -9.35 28.63 -24.32
C LEU A 9 -8.80 29.93 -23.72
N LYS A 10 -9.66 30.83 -23.21
CA LYS A 10 -9.22 32.02 -22.45
C LYS A 10 -8.47 31.68 -21.15
N SER A 11 -8.80 30.55 -20.52
CA SER A 11 -8.07 30.06 -19.35
C SER A 11 -6.70 29.52 -19.75
N LEU A 12 -6.63 28.70 -20.80
CA LEU A 12 -5.36 28.19 -21.34
C LEU A 12 -4.45 29.33 -21.82
N ALA A 13 -5.01 30.36 -22.45
CA ALA A 13 -4.28 31.56 -22.87
C ALA A 13 -3.60 32.31 -21.71
N LYS A 14 -3.97 32.08 -20.45
CA LYS A 14 -3.24 32.63 -19.29
C LYS A 14 -1.93 31.88 -19.03
N GLN A 15 -1.89 30.58 -19.32
CA GLN A 15 -0.70 29.73 -19.13
C GLN A 15 0.19 29.78 -20.37
N TYR A 16 -0.40 29.82 -21.56
CA TYR A 16 0.28 29.87 -22.85
C TYR A 16 -0.13 31.14 -23.61
N PRO A 17 0.45 32.30 -23.25
CA PRO A 17 -0.06 33.59 -23.68
C PRO A 17 0.33 33.98 -25.11
N THR A 18 1.19 33.20 -25.76
CA THR A 18 1.65 33.41 -27.13
C THR A 18 1.58 32.13 -27.95
N ILE A 19 1.52 32.27 -29.28
CA ILE A 19 1.65 31.17 -30.24
C ILE A 19 2.94 30.40 -29.98
N ALA A 20 4.04 31.11 -29.67
CA ALA A 20 5.32 30.50 -29.37
C ALA A 20 5.29 29.64 -28.09
N ALA A 21 4.64 30.11 -27.02
CA ALA A 21 4.48 29.34 -25.78
C ALA A 21 3.64 28.08 -26.00
N ALA A 22 2.48 28.20 -26.67
CA ALA A 22 1.63 27.05 -26.99
C ALA A 22 2.35 26.04 -27.91
N SER A 23 3.03 26.53 -28.96
CA SER A 23 3.80 25.68 -29.88
C SER A 23 4.91 24.91 -29.18
N THR A 24 5.63 25.58 -28.27
CA THR A 24 6.74 24.98 -27.52
C THR A 24 6.23 23.84 -26.65
N GLU A 25 5.09 24.02 -25.99
CA GLU A 25 4.50 22.98 -25.16
C GLU A 25 3.97 21.81 -26.00
N ILE A 26 3.29 22.07 -27.13
CA ILE A 26 2.88 21.01 -28.06
C ILE A 26 4.09 20.15 -28.48
N ILE A 27 5.19 20.78 -28.88
CA ILE A 27 6.42 20.07 -29.27
C ILE A 27 6.96 19.23 -28.10
N ASN A 28 6.98 19.79 -26.90
CA ASN A 28 7.44 19.11 -25.69
C ASN A 28 6.57 17.87 -25.37
N LEU A 29 5.25 18.02 -25.33
CA LEU A 29 4.32 16.92 -25.05
C LEU A 29 4.38 15.84 -26.15
N GLN A 30 4.49 16.23 -27.42
CA GLN A 30 4.64 15.30 -28.54
C GLN A 30 5.94 14.49 -28.45
N ALA A 31 7.03 15.09 -27.97
CA ALA A 31 8.29 14.39 -27.71
C ALA A 31 8.15 13.41 -26.53
N ILE A 32 7.46 13.80 -25.46
CA ILE A 32 7.20 12.94 -24.28
C ILE A 32 6.43 11.68 -24.67
N LEU A 33 5.41 11.79 -25.53
CA LEU A 33 4.63 10.64 -26.02
C LEU A 33 5.48 9.55 -26.68
N ASN A 34 6.69 9.88 -27.14
CA ASN A 34 7.61 8.94 -27.79
C ASN A 34 8.61 8.28 -26.84
N LEU A 35 8.66 8.70 -25.57
CA LEU A 35 9.50 8.07 -24.57
C LEU A 35 8.95 6.70 -24.15
N PRO A 36 9.83 5.79 -23.67
CA PRO A 36 9.39 4.53 -23.09
C PRO A 36 8.47 4.73 -21.89
N LYS A 37 7.49 3.83 -21.74
CA LYS A 37 6.69 3.72 -20.51
C LYS A 37 7.59 3.50 -19.29
N GLY A 38 7.23 4.14 -18.17
CA GLY A 38 7.89 3.98 -16.88
C GLY A 38 7.81 2.56 -16.33
N THR A 39 8.61 2.27 -15.31
CA THR A 39 8.53 1.00 -14.59
C THR A 39 7.55 1.14 -13.43
N GLU A 40 6.48 0.38 -13.42
CA GLU A 40 5.51 0.27 -12.32
C GLU A 40 5.82 -0.95 -11.46
N HIS A 41 5.67 -0.78 -10.15
CA HIS A 41 5.78 -1.83 -9.15
C HIS A 41 4.45 -2.00 -8.45
N PHE A 42 3.94 -3.21 -8.35
CA PHE A 42 2.73 -3.53 -7.59
C PHE A 42 3.12 -4.41 -6.42
N MET A 43 2.89 -3.91 -5.22
CA MET A 43 3.13 -4.59 -3.95
C MET A 43 1.81 -4.67 -3.20
N THR A 44 1.61 -5.75 -2.44
CA THR A 44 0.35 -6.00 -1.74
C THR A 44 0.63 -6.41 -0.30
N ASP A 45 -0.37 -6.27 0.57
CA ASP A 45 -0.39 -6.88 1.93
C ASP A 45 0.93 -6.78 2.70
N ILE A 46 1.44 -5.55 2.85
CA ILE A 46 2.70 -5.25 3.54
C ILE A 46 2.59 -5.53 5.04
N HIS A 47 1.43 -5.29 5.64
CA HIS A 47 1.13 -5.64 7.03
C HIS A 47 2.22 -5.21 8.04
N GLY A 48 2.69 -3.98 7.96
CA GLY A 48 3.64 -3.44 8.93
C GLY A 48 5.08 -3.99 8.87
N GLU A 49 5.41 -4.89 7.94
CA GLU A 49 6.75 -5.50 7.79
C GLU A 49 7.72 -4.53 7.06
N TYR A 50 8.08 -3.46 7.75
CA TYR A 50 8.77 -2.30 7.17
C TYR A 50 10.18 -2.60 6.65
N GLU A 51 10.93 -3.52 7.26
CA GLU A 51 12.29 -3.85 6.81
C GLU A 51 12.27 -4.47 5.41
N GLN A 52 11.42 -5.48 5.22
CA GLN A 52 11.27 -6.15 3.93
C GLN A 52 10.72 -5.18 2.88
N PHE A 53 9.72 -4.38 3.24
CA PHE A 53 9.17 -3.34 2.37
C PHE A 53 10.26 -2.38 1.87
N ASN A 54 11.04 -1.80 2.79
CA ASN A 54 12.11 -0.87 2.46
C ASN A 54 13.21 -1.53 1.61
N HIS A 55 13.57 -2.78 1.89
CA HIS A 55 14.54 -3.52 1.09
C HIS A 55 14.08 -3.72 -0.35
N ILE A 56 12.80 -4.07 -0.57
CA ILE A 56 12.25 -4.26 -1.92
C ILE A 56 12.24 -2.95 -2.71
N LEU A 57 11.95 -1.82 -2.06
CA LEU A 57 12.05 -0.50 -2.70
C LEU A 57 13.51 -0.17 -3.07
N LYS A 58 14.44 -0.42 -2.15
CA LYS A 58 15.88 -0.18 -2.34
C LYS A 58 16.47 -1.03 -3.47
N ASN A 59 16.08 -2.31 -3.58
CA ASN A 59 16.58 -3.21 -4.63
C ASN A 59 15.79 -3.11 -5.95
N GLY A 60 14.66 -2.42 -5.96
CA GLY A 60 13.77 -2.28 -7.10
C GLY A 60 13.24 -3.63 -7.60
N SER A 61 12.90 -4.55 -6.69
CA SER A 61 12.53 -5.95 -6.97
C SER A 61 13.50 -6.63 -7.93
N GLY A 62 14.80 -6.43 -7.67
CA GLY A 62 15.92 -6.93 -8.49
C GLY A 62 16.20 -6.12 -9.77
N SER A 63 15.48 -5.02 -10.01
CA SER A 63 15.69 -4.17 -11.19
C SER A 63 17.03 -3.43 -11.14
N VAL A 64 17.51 -3.03 -9.94
CA VAL A 64 18.84 -2.42 -9.79
C VAL A 64 19.92 -3.40 -10.24
N ARG A 65 19.92 -4.62 -9.69
CA ARG A 65 20.85 -5.68 -10.08
C ARG A 65 20.81 -6.00 -11.56
N ARG A 66 19.61 -6.06 -12.15
CA ARG A 66 19.45 -6.23 -13.60
C ARG A 66 20.11 -5.10 -14.39
N LYS A 67 20.00 -3.84 -13.94
CA LYS A 67 20.64 -2.70 -14.61
C LYS A 67 22.16 -2.75 -14.48
N ILE A 68 22.68 -3.20 -13.34
CA ILE A 68 24.12 -3.48 -13.16
C ILE A 68 24.57 -4.58 -14.15
N ASP A 69 23.80 -5.65 -14.29
CA ASP A 69 24.12 -6.74 -15.22
C ASP A 69 24.06 -6.30 -16.69
N GLU A 70 23.05 -5.51 -17.07
CA GLU A 70 22.92 -4.96 -18.43
C GLU A 70 24.07 -4.01 -18.79
N GLU A 71 24.52 -3.18 -17.85
CA GLU A 71 25.55 -2.16 -18.09
C GLU A 71 26.95 -2.77 -18.12
N PHE A 72 27.27 -3.60 -17.13
CA PHE A 72 28.63 -4.13 -16.97
C PHE A 72 28.83 -5.51 -17.56
N GLY A 73 27.79 -6.31 -17.82
CA GLY A 73 27.92 -7.63 -18.44
C GLY A 73 29.02 -8.48 -17.80
N ASN A 74 30.01 -8.91 -18.58
CA ASN A 74 31.15 -9.69 -18.08
C ASN A 74 32.37 -8.84 -17.65
N THR A 75 32.27 -7.51 -17.68
CA THR A 75 33.38 -6.60 -17.29
C THR A 75 33.60 -6.54 -15.78
N LEU A 76 32.58 -6.90 -14.99
CA LEU A 76 32.66 -7.01 -13.53
C LEU A 76 32.42 -8.44 -13.08
N SER A 77 33.13 -8.85 -12.02
CA SER A 77 32.88 -10.14 -11.40
C SER A 77 31.51 -10.18 -10.72
N ILE A 78 30.97 -11.37 -10.46
CA ILE A 78 29.70 -11.53 -9.73
C ILE A 78 29.81 -10.92 -8.33
N LYS A 79 30.99 -11.01 -7.68
CA LYS A 79 31.25 -10.42 -6.37
C LYS A 79 31.16 -8.89 -6.44
N ASP A 80 31.82 -8.27 -7.41
CA ASP A 80 31.83 -6.80 -7.55
C ASP A 80 30.42 -6.26 -7.85
N LYS A 81 29.64 -6.99 -8.65
CA LYS A 81 28.25 -6.62 -8.94
C LYS A 81 27.36 -6.69 -7.72
N LYS A 82 27.52 -7.74 -6.89
CA LYS A 82 26.80 -7.86 -5.62
C LYS A 82 27.17 -6.72 -4.68
N SER A 83 28.45 -6.45 -4.50
CA SER A 83 28.92 -5.36 -3.64
C SER A 83 28.42 -3.99 -4.11
N LEU A 84 28.43 -3.73 -5.43
CA LEU A 84 27.86 -2.51 -6.01
C LEU A 84 26.34 -2.43 -5.80
N ALA A 85 25.62 -3.55 -5.91
CA ALA A 85 24.18 -3.59 -5.64
C ALA A 85 23.89 -3.27 -4.17
N THR A 86 24.59 -3.92 -3.23
CA THR A 86 24.47 -3.65 -1.79
C THR A 86 24.78 -2.19 -1.47
N LEU A 87 25.82 -1.60 -2.08
CA LEU A 87 26.13 -0.17 -1.93
C LEU A 87 25.00 0.72 -2.46
N ILE A 88 24.33 0.33 -3.54
CA ILE A 88 23.17 1.07 -4.01
C ILE A 88 22.00 0.92 -3.05
N TYR A 89 21.81 -0.25 -2.43
CA TYR A 89 20.67 -0.51 -1.52
C TYR A 89 20.83 0.20 -0.17
N TYR A 90 22.04 0.17 0.39
CA TYR A 90 22.39 0.63 1.74
C TYR A 90 23.68 1.47 1.67
N PRO A 91 23.64 2.65 1.03
CA PRO A 91 24.86 3.39 0.74
C PRO A 91 25.56 3.88 2.00
N GLU A 92 24.83 4.39 2.98
CA GLU A 92 25.41 4.85 4.25
C GLU A 92 26.07 3.69 5.01
N GLU A 93 25.33 2.60 5.25
CA GLU A 93 25.82 1.48 6.06
C GLU A 93 26.97 0.73 5.37
N LYS A 94 26.92 0.58 4.04
CA LYS A 94 27.99 -0.07 3.29
C LYS A 94 29.24 0.81 3.23
N LEU A 95 29.09 2.14 3.16
CA LEU A 95 30.23 3.06 3.24
C LEU A 95 30.94 2.95 4.59
N ASP A 96 30.19 2.91 5.69
CA ASP A 96 30.76 2.77 7.03
C ASP A 96 31.61 1.50 7.17
N ILE A 97 31.16 0.38 6.62
CA ILE A 97 31.93 -0.88 6.60
C ILE A 97 33.21 -0.72 5.78
N VAL A 98 33.11 -0.21 4.55
CA VAL A 98 34.27 -0.04 3.65
C VAL A 98 35.30 0.90 4.26
N MET A 99 34.87 1.99 4.89
CA MET A 99 35.74 2.96 5.56
C MET A 99 36.47 2.38 6.78
N GLN A 100 35.96 1.31 7.39
CA GLN A 100 36.62 0.60 8.49
C GLN A 100 37.61 -0.47 8.00
N GLU A 101 37.38 -1.04 6.82
CA GLU A 101 38.18 -2.13 6.25
C GLU A 101 39.37 -1.66 5.42
N GLU A 102 39.23 -0.54 4.70
CA GLU A 102 40.23 -0.03 3.76
C GLU A 102 41.20 0.97 4.42
N ASP A 103 42.45 1.01 3.94
CA ASP A 103 43.41 2.05 4.32
C ASP A 103 43.25 3.33 3.48
N GLU A 104 43.90 4.41 3.92
CA GLU A 104 43.71 5.77 3.39
C GLU A 104 44.09 5.91 1.90
N ALA A 105 45.01 5.07 1.39
CA ALA A 105 45.36 5.05 -0.03
C ALA A 105 44.38 4.19 -0.85
N SER A 106 43.91 3.06 -0.30
CA SER A 106 42.99 2.16 -1.00
C SER A 106 41.57 2.74 -1.09
N ILE A 107 41.17 3.58 -0.13
CA ILE A 107 39.84 4.22 -0.13
C ILE A 107 39.68 5.27 -1.25
N GLU A 108 40.73 6.03 -1.60
CA GLU A 108 40.64 7.00 -2.71
C GLU A 108 40.45 6.29 -4.07
N ASP A 109 41.19 5.21 -4.30
CA ASP A 109 41.04 4.39 -5.51
C ASP A 109 39.66 3.73 -5.54
N TRP A 110 39.17 3.25 -4.39
CA TRP A 110 37.82 2.72 -4.27
C TRP A 110 36.76 3.77 -4.63
N TYR A 111 36.86 4.99 -4.08
CA TYR A 111 35.94 6.08 -4.41
C TYR A 111 35.93 6.37 -5.90
N LYS A 112 37.10 6.44 -6.54
CA LYS A 112 37.20 6.70 -7.97
C LYS A 112 36.46 5.65 -8.79
N ILE A 113 36.73 4.36 -8.53
CA ILE A 113 36.10 3.24 -9.23
C ILE A 113 34.58 3.25 -9.01
N THR A 114 34.15 3.40 -7.76
CA THR A 114 32.74 3.39 -7.36
C THR A 114 31.97 4.54 -7.98
N LEU A 115 32.51 5.76 -7.96
CA LEU A 115 31.89 6.94 -8.55
C LEU A 115 31.70 6.78 -10.06
N HIS A 116 32.71 6.27 -10.78
CA HIS A 116 32.56 5.96 -12.20
C HIS A 116 31.44 4.95 -12.45
N ARG A 117 31.38 3.87 -11.67
CA ARG A 117 30.34 2.83 -11.82
C ARG A 117 28.95 3.39 -11.56
N LEU A 118 28.77 4.17 -10.49
CA LEU A 118 27.48 4.79 -10.14
C LEU A 118 27.02 5.80 -11.19
N VAL A 119 27.94 6.60 -11.75
CA VAL A 119 27.60 7.54 -12.84
C VAL A 119 27.11 6.78 -14.08
N GLN A 120 27.75 5.68 -14.47
CA GLN A 120 27.30 4.88 -15.62
C GLN A 120 25.91 4.27 -15.40
N ILE A 121 25.66 3.70 -14.21
CA ILE A 121 24.32 3.18 -13.87
C ILE A 121 23.29 4.31 -13.86
N THR A 122 23.62 5.48 -13.32
CA THR A 122 22.73 6.65 -13.30
C THR A 122 22.37 7.09 -14.73
N LYS A 123 23.34 7.14 -15.65
CA LYS A 123 23.09 7.38 -17.10
C LYS A 123 22.11 6.36 -17.67
N ARG A 124 22.33 5.08 -17.38
CA ARG A 124 21.50 3.99 -17.88
C ARG A 124 20.06 4.11 -17.42
N VAL A 125 19.82 4.32 -16.12
CA VAL A 125 18.45 4.41 -15.56
C VAL A 125 17.75 5.71 -15.92
N SER A 126 18.48 6.81 -16.10
CA SER A 126 17.92 8.12 -16.48
C SER A 126 17.50 8.21 -17.95
N SER A 127 18.09 7.40 -18.84
CA SER A 127 17.89 7.46 -20.30
C SER A 127 16.44 7.35 -20.80
N LYS A 128 15.52 6.77 -20.00
CA LYS A 128 14.09 6.62 -20.34
C LYS A 128 13.24 7.83 -19.95
N TYR A 129 13.79 8.81 -19.24
CA TYR A 129 13.05 9.96 -18.72
C TYR A 129 13.44 11.26 -19.41
N THR A 130 12.55 12.26 -19.38
CA THR A 130 12.89 13.61 -19.81
C THR A 130 13.96 14.22 -18.89
N ARG A 131 14.75 15.15 -19.43
CA ARG A 131 15.68 15.94 -18.62
C ARG A 131 14.98 16.65 -17.46
N SER A 132 13.77 17.15 -17.66
CA SER A 132 12.97 17.80 -16.61
C SER A 132 12.63 16.83 -15.48
N LYS A 133 12.19 15.60 -15.80
CA LYS A 133 11.88 14.58 -14.78
C LYS A 133 13.13 14.15 -14.01
N VAL A 134 14.25 13.94 -14.69
CA VAL A 134 15.54 13.63 -14.04
C VAL A 134 15.95 14.78 -13.14
N ARG A 135 15.93 16.03 -13.62
CA ARG A 135 16.32 17.21 -12.84
C ARG A 135 15.49 17.41 -11.57
N LYS A 136 14.18 17.10 -11.60
CA LYS A 136 13.32 17.12 -10.41
C LYS A 136 13.66 16.02 -9.39
N ALA A 137 14.29 14.93 -9.84
CA ALA A 137 14.74 13.83 -8.99
C ALA A 137 16.16 14.03 -8.45
N LEU A 138 16.94 14.94 -9.02
CA LEU A 138 18.31 15.21 -8.59
C LEU A 138 18.35 15.79 -7.17
N PRO A 139 19.32 15.37 -6.33
CA PRO A 139 19.53 15.96 -5.03
C PRO A 139 19.96 17.43 -5.17
N PRO A 140 19.39 18.38 -4.39
CA PRO A 140 19.65 19.81 -4.57
C PRO A 140 21.14 20.17 -4.58
N ASP A 141 21.89 19.63 -3.61
CA ASP A 141 23.31 19.95 -3.37
C ASP A 141 24.24 19.54 -4.51
N PHE A 142 23.86 18.50 -5.28
CA PHE A 142 24.69 17.94 -6.35
C PHE A 142 24.04 18.00 -7.73
N SER A 143 22.89 18.66 -7.85
CA SER A 143 22.07 18.69 -9.06
C SER A 143 22.86 19.04 -10.33
N TYR A 144 23.56 20.17 -10.33
CA TYR A 144 24.36 20.61 -11.48
C TYR A 144 25.48 19.60 -11.84
N ILE A 145 26.16 19.06 -10.84
CA ILE A 145 27.30 18.16 -11.05
C ILE A 145 26.83 16.82 -11.62
N ILE A 146 25.77 16.25 -11.05
CA ILE A 146 25.20 14.99 -11.54
C ILE A 146 24.63 15.20 -12.95
N GLU A 147 23.93 16.30 -13.21
CA GLU A 147 23.41 16.62 -14.55
C GLU A 147 24.53 16.68 -15.59
N GLU A 148 25.65 17.35 -15.29
CA GLU A 148 26.80 17.42 -16.19
C GLU A 148 27.43 16.03 -16.44
N LEU A 149 27.54 15.21 -15.39
CA LEU A 149 28.10 13.86 -15.48
C LEU A 149 27.23 12.90 -16.31
N ILE A 150 25.91 13.03 -16.29
CA ILE A 150 24.99 12.08 -16.96
C ILE A 150 24.53 12.52 -18.36
N THR A 151 24.65 13.80 -18.74
CA THR A 151 24.07 14.34 -19.99
C THR A 151 25.01 14.21 -21.21
N GLU A 152 25.91 13.23 -21.19
CA GLU A 152 26.93 13.04 -22.21
C GLU A 152 26.34 12.88 -23.63
N LYS A 153 26.99 13.50 -24.62
CA LYS A 153 26.86 13.14 -26.04
C LYS A 153 28.06 12.28 -26.40
N ALA A 154 27.82 11.10 -26.95
CA ALA A 154 28.83 10.09 -27.31
C ALA A 154 29.92 10.56 -28.33
N GLU A 155 29.88 11.82 -28.78
CA GLU A 155 30.68 12.32 -29.90
C GLU A 155 31.90 13.19 -29.48
N VAL A 156 32.19 13.38 -28.18
CA VAL A 156 33.26 14.29 -27.74
C VAL A 156 34.32 13.56 -26.88
N GLN A 157 35.34 13.00 -27.54
CA GLN A 157 36.52 12.41 -26.88
C GLN A 157 37.27 13.40 -25.94
N ASP A 158 37.10 14.71 -26.13
CA ASP A 158 37.82 15.74 -25.37
C ASP A 158 37.30 16.00 -23.94
N LYS A 159 36.15 15.42 -23.54
CA LYS A 159 35.54 15.68 -22.22
C LYS A 159 35.87 14.65 -21.13
N GLU A 160 36.56 13.56 -21.45
CA GLU A 160 36.91 12.53 -20.46
C GLU A 160 37.78 13.10 -19.32
N ALA A 161 38.80 13.90 -19.67
CA ALA A 161 39.65 14.59 -18.69
C ALA A 161 38.85 15.54 -17.79
N TYR A 162 37.84 16.22 -18.34
CA TYR A 162 36.97 17.12 -17.60
C TYR A 162 36.14 16.36 -16.54
N TYR A 163 35.55 15.23 -16.90
CA TYR A 163 34.78 14.41 -15.94
C TYR A 163 35.66 13.76 -14.87
N ASN A 164 36.84 13.29 -15.27
CA ASN A 164 37.82 12.76 -14.33
C ASN A 164 38.24 13.82 -13.31
N GLU A 165 38.39 15.08 -13.72
CA GLU A 165 38.72 16.18 -12.80
C GLU A 165 37.55 16.53 -11.85
N ILE A 166 36.28 16.40 -12.29
CA ILE A 166 35.12 16.53 -11.40
C ILE A 166 35.18 15.48 -10.30
N ILE A 167 35.33 14.20 -10.67
CA ILE A 167 35.39 13.08 -9.72
C ILE A 167 36.59 13.24 -8.79
N HIS A 168 37.77 13.55 -9.34
CA HIS A 168 38.98 13.80 -8.56
C HIS A 168 38.79 14.98 -7.59
N THR A 169 38.14 16.06 -8.01
CA THR A 169 37.85 17.19 -7.14
C THR A 169 36.91 16.80 -6.00
N ILE A 170 35.86 16.04 -6.26
CA ILE A 170 34.92 15.54 -5.23
C ILE A 170 35.66 14.74 -4.16
N ILE A 171 36.56 13.84 -4.58
CA ILE A 171 37.39 13.03 -3.67
C ILE A 171 38.34 13.94 -2.87
N ARG A 172 39.10 14.80 -3.55
CA ARG A 172 40.09 15.70 -2.94
C ARG A 172 39.50 16.63 -1.87
N ILE A 173 38.26 17.10 -2.06
CA ILE A 173 37.59 17.97 -1.09
C ILE A 173 36.83 17.21 0.00
N GLY A 174 36.93 15.87 0.02
CA GLY A 174 36.31 15.02 1.04
C GLY A 174 34.79 14.88 0.93
N ARG A 175 34.22 14.99 -0.28
CA ARG A 175 32.75 14.93 -0.53
C ARG A 175 32.30 13.64 -1.22
N ALA A 176 33.19 12.65 -1.35
CA ALA A 176 32.89 11.39 -2.02
C ALA A 176 31.78 10.57 -1.34
N PRO A 177 31.75 10.41 0.00
CA PRO A 177 30.68 9.66 0.68
C PRO A 177 29.29 10.22 0.40
N GLU A 178 29.08 11.53 0.56
CA GLU A 178 27.77 12.15 0.34
C GLU A 178 27.37 12.08 -1.14
N PHE A 179 28.33 12.14 -2.05
CA PHE A 179 28.06 12.02 -3.49
C PHE A 179 27.69 10.58 -3.88
N ILE A 180 28.29 9.56 -3.26
CA ILE A 180 27.91 8.16 -3.43
C ILE A 180 26.48 7.92 -2.96
N VAL A 181 26.14 8.38 -1.75
CA VAL A 181 24.77 8.31 -1.21
C VAL A 181 23.77 8.99 -2.15
N ALA A 182 24.10 10.19 -2.62
CA ALA A 182 23.28 10.94 -3.56
C ALA A 182 23.01 10.19 -4.88
N LEU A 183 24.04 9.56 -5.47
CA LEU A 183 23.89 8.77 -6.69
C LEU A 183 23.09 7.48 -6.43
N SER A 184 23.37 6.77 -5.34
CA SER A 184 22.65 5.54 -4.96
C SER A 184 21.14 5.81 -4.79
N ASN A 185 20.78 6.85 -4.02
CA ASN A 185 19.38 7.23 -3.81
C ASN A 185 18.70 7.71 -5.11
N LEU A 186 19.43 8.39 -6.00
CA LEU A 186 18.92 8.74 -7.32
C LEU A 186 18.67 7.51 -8.19
N ILE A 187 19.56 6.52 -8.17
CA ILE A 187 19.38 5.24 -8.89
C ILE A 187 18.12 4.54 -8.37
N GLN A 188 17.97 4.37 -7.04
CA GLN A 188 16.78 3.77 -6.43
C GLN A 188 15.50 4.46 -6.93
N ARG A 189 15.46 5.79 -6.86
CA ARG A 189 14.32 6.61 -7.28
C ARG A 189 14.00 6.48 -8.78
N LEU A 190 15.01 6.39 -9.65
CA LEU A 190 14.80 6.32 -11.11
C LEU A 190 14.46 4.90 -11.60
N VAL A 191 14.75 3.87 -10.81
CA VAL A 191 14.44 2.48 -11.17
C VAL A 191 12.94 2.21 -11.11
N ILE A 192 12.25 2.71 -10.09
CA ILE A 192 10.79 2.62 -9.91
C ILE A 192 10.14 3.95 -10.30
N ASP A 193 9.35 3.95 -11.38
CA ASP A 193 8.68 5.17 -11.83
C ASP A 193 7.42 5.49 -11.02
N HIS A 194 6.66 4.45 -10.69
CA HIS A 194 5.41 4.55 -9.94
C HIS A 194 5.19 3.28 -9.12
N LEU A 195 4.68 3.45 -7.91
CA LEU A 195 4.43 2.39 -6.95
C LEU A 195 2.92 2.24 -6.72
N HIS A 196 2.39 1.04 -6.90
CA HIS A 196 1.02 0.67 -6.56
C HIS A 196 1.06 -0.18 -5.28
N ILE A 197 0.40 0.28 -4.23
CA ILE A 197 0.15 -0.53 -3.03
C ILE A 197 -1.27 -1.06 -3.08
N VAL A 198 -1.45 -2.37 -3.31
CA VAL A 198 -2.77 -2.99 -3.41
C VAL A 198 -3.03 -3.82 -2.16
N GLY A 199 -3.76 -3.26 -1.19
CA GLY A 199 -4.12 -3.95 0.04
C GLY A 199 -3.42 -3.43 1.29
N ASP A 200 -3.38 -4.28 2.30
CA ASP A 200 -3.21 -3.85 3.69
C ASP A 200 -1.78 -3.39 4.02
N ILE A 201 -1.65 -2.13 4.42
CA ILE A 201 -0.43 -1.58 5.02
C ILE A 201 -0.40 -1.84 6.52
N PHE A 202 -1.56 -1.76 7.17
CA PHE A 202 -1.71 -1.91 8.62
C PHE A 202 -1.83 -3.37 9.11
N ASP A 203 -1.66 -3.50 10.43
CA ASP A 203 -1.79 -4.71 11.26
C ASP A 203 -0.74 -5.82 11.01
N ARG A 204 -0.60 -6.71 12.00
CA ARG A 204 0.28 -7.91 12.05
C ARG A 204 1.78 -7.64 12.25
N GLY A 205 2.37 -6.66 11.57
CA GLY A 205 3.77 -6.26 11.75
C GLY A 205 3.96 -4.98 12.57
N PRO A 206 5.19 -4.68 13.01
CA PRO A 206 5.46 -3.61 13.99
C PRO A 206 5.59 -2.19 13.40
N GLY A 207 5.80 -2.05 12.09
CA GLY A 207 6.21 -0.78 11.47
C GLY A 207 5.25 -0.12 10.47
N PRO A 208 3.91 -0.24 10.56
CA PRO A 208 3.04 0.41 9.56
C PRO A 208 3.19 1.93 9.55
N HIS A 209 3.48 2.53 10.70
CA HIS A 209 3.76 3.97 10.81
C HIS A 209 5.07 4.39 10.10
N ILE A 210 6.07 3.51 10.03
CA ILE A 210 7.32 3.73 9.29
C ILE A 210 7.06 3.62 7.79
N ILE A 211 6.31 2.60 7.36
CA ILE A 211 5.92 2.43 5.95
C ILE A 211 5.17 3.66 5.45
N LEU A 212 4.20 4.17 6.21
CA LEU A 212 3.44 5.35 5.83
C LEU A 212 4.28 6.63 5.81
N ASP A 213 5.27 6.78 6.70
CA ASP A 213 6.24 7.87 6.63
C ASP A 213 7.04 7.82 5.31
N THR A 214 7.48 6.62 4.89
CA THR A 214 8.16 6.39 3.61
C THR A 214 7.23 6.72 2.43
N LEU A 215 6.00 6.20 2.43
CA LEU A 215 5.03 6.39 1.34
C LEU A 215 4.61 7.86 1.18
N CYS A 216 4.40 8.58 2.28
CA CYS A 216 4.06 10.01 2.26
C CYS A 216 5.15 10.89 1.61
N GLN A 217 6.40 10.41 1.59
CA GLN A 217 7.54 11.11 1.00
C GLN A 217 7.92 10.54 -0.38
N TYR A 218 7.27 9.45 -0.80
CA TYR A 218 7.59 8.77 -2.04
C TYR A 218 7.19 9.62 -3.25
N HIS A 219 7.94 9.51 -4.34
CA HIS A 219 7.81 10.43 -5.47
C HIS A 219 6.56 10.22 -6.32
N SER A 220 6.00 9.02 -6.30
CA SER A 220 4.87 8.63 -7.15
C SER A 220 4.28 7.32 -6.63
N VAL A 221 3.12 7.39 -5.97
CA VAL A 221 2.46 6.22 -5.37
C VAL A 221 0.95 6.39 -5.37
N ASP A 222 0.22 5.28 -5.51
CA ASP A 222 -1.20 5.17 -5.16
C ASP A 222 -1.47 3.93 -4.30
N VAL A 223 -2.62 3.94 -3.62
CA VAL A 223 -3.01 2.89 -2.66
C VAL A 223 -4.42 2.38 -2.94
N GLN A 224 -4.62 1.07 -3.05
CA GLN A 224 -5.94 0.46 -2.99
C GLN A 224 -6.17 -0.07 -1.59
N TRP A 225 -7.15 0.51 -0.90
CA TRP A 225 -7.34 0.29 0.52
C TRP A 225 -7.64 -1.16 0.83
N GLY A 226 -6.90 -1.70 1.79
CA GLY A 226 -7.24 -2.96 2.40
C GLY A 226 -8.31 -2.84 3.49
N ASN A 227 -8.82 -3.97 3.97
CA ASN A 227 -9.80 -3.97 5.05
C ASN A 227 -9.16 -3.47 6.37
N HIS A 228 -7.91 -3.83 6.63
CA HIS A 228 -7.16 -3.35 7.79
C HIS A 228 -6.87 -1.84 7.68
N ASP A 229 -6.60 -1.32 6.48
CA ASP A 229 -6.41 0.13 6.32
C ASP A 229 -7.70 0.91 6.60
N ILE A 230 -8.83 0.43 6.07
CA ILE A 230 -10.15 1.03 6.27
C ILE A 230 -10.52 1.13 7.75
N VAL A 231 -10.26 0.11 8.57
CA VAL A 231 -10.58 0.18 10.00
C VAL A 231 -9.72 1.22 10.72
N TRP A 232 -8.45 1.40 10.35
CA TRP A 232 -7.59 2.47 10.86
C TRP A 232 -8.07 3.86 10.41
N MET A 233 -8.52 4.00 9.16
CA MET A 233 -9.14 5.24 8.66
C MET A 233 -10.42 5.58 9.45
N GLY A 234 -11.23 4.58 9.80
CA GLY A 234 -12.40 4.73 10.67
C GLY A 234 -12.02 5.14 12.08
N ALA A 235 -10.97 4.55 12.65
CA ALA A 235 -10.49 4.90 13.98
C ALA A 235 -10.00 6.36 14.05
N ALA A 236 -9.25 6.80 13.03
CA ALA A 236 -8.79 8.18 12.90
C ALA A 236 -9.94 9.20 12.75
N SER A 237 -11.07 8.79 12.16
CA SER A 237 -12.26 9.64 12.09
C SER A 237 -12.97 9.83 13.44
N GLY A 238 -12.63 8.99 14.44
CA GLY A 238 -13.25 8.96 15.76
C GLY A 238 -14.35 7.90 15.93
N HIS A 239 -14.44 6.91 15.05
CA HIS A 239 -15.46 5.87 15.14
C HIS A 239 -15.10 4.82 16.21
N LEU A 240 -15.94 4.68 17.25
CA LEU A 240 -15.62 3.89 18.45
C LEU A 240 -15.40 2.40 18.16
N ALA A 241 -16.24 1.77 17.32
CA ALA A 241 -16.07 0.36 16.99
C ALA A 241 -14.78 0.10 16.20
N CYS A 242 -14.35 1.05 15.36
CA CYS A 242 -13.07 0.96 14.66
C CYS A 242 -11.89 1.14 15.62
N ILE A 243 -11.96 2.09 16.55
CA ILE A 243 -10.92 2.28 17.60
C ILE A 243 -10.76 1.01 18.42
N ALA A 244 -11.86 0.43 18.89
CA ALA A 244 -11.82 -0.82 19.66
C ALA A 244 -11.20 -1.96 18.85
N ASN A 245 -11.53 -2.06 17.55
CA ASN A 245 -10.92 -3.06 16.66
C ASN A 245 -9.41 -2.88 16.47
N VAL A 246 -8.96 -1.65 16.21
CA VAL A 246 -7.53 -1.34 16.05
C VAL A 246 -6.75 -1.74 17.31
N ILE A 247 -7.23 -1.33 18.49
CA ILE A 247 -6.57 -1.66 19.76
C ILE A 247 -6.62 -3.17 20.03
N ARG A 248 -7.76 -3.83 19.80
CA ARG A 248 -7.87 -5.30 19.94
C ARG A 248 -6.88 -6.01 19.02
N MET A 249 -6.74 -5.59 17.78
CA MET A 249 -5.81 -6.21 16.83
C MET A 249 -4.36 -5.98 17.24
N ALA A 250 -4.00 -4.76 17.64
CA ALA A 250 -2.69 -4.47 18.21
C ALA A 250 -2.39 -5.35 19.43
N ALA A 251 -3.31 -5.45 20.39
CA ALA A 251 -3.17 -6.30 21.57
C ALA A 251 -3.02 -7.78 21.21
N ARG A 252 -3.86 -8.30 20.29
CA ARG A 252 -3.83 -9.71 19.89
C ARG A 252 -2.49 -10.13 19.30
N TYR A 253 -1.84 -9.25 18.56
CA TYR A 253 -0.60 -9.56 17.83
C TYR A 253 0.67 -9.01 18.50
N GLY A 254 0.57 -8.49 19.74
CA GLY A 254 1.72 -7.96 20.46
C GLY A 254 2.30 -6.69 19.85
N ASN A 255 1.45 -5.87 19.21
CA ASN A 255 1.83 -4.65 18.50
C ASN A 255 1.29 -3.38 19.18
N LEU A 256 1.12 -3.39 20.51
CA LEU A 256 0.67 -2.21 21.25
C LEU A 256 1.66 -1.04 21.14
N ASP A 257 2.95 -1.33 21.03
CA ASP A 257 4.01 -0.33 20.79
C ASP A 257 3.77 0.50 19.52
N THR A 258 3.12 -0.07 18.49
CA THR A 258 2.74 0.70 17.29
C THR A 258 1.80 1.86 17.65
N LEU A 259 0.90 1.67 18.61
CA LEU A 259 -0.01 2.70 19.09
C LEU A 259 0.72 3.67 20.02
N GLU A 260 1.47 3.16 21.00
CA GLU A 260 2.08 3.97 22.05
C GLU A 260 3.33 4.72 21.55
N GLU A 261 4.32 4.01 21.01
CA GLU A 261 5.57 4.60 20.52
C GLU A 261 5.41 5.16 19.09
N GLY A 262 4.76 4.39 18.22
CA GLY A 262 4.63 4.75 16.80
C GLY A 262 3.73 5.96 16.55
N TYR A 263 2.60 6.03 17.26
CA TYR A 263 1.59 7.09 17.11
C TYR A 263 1.41 7.98 18.34
N GLY A 264 2.00 7.67 19.50
CA GLY A 264 1.82 8.48 20.71
C GLY A 264 0.42 8.37 21.32
N ILE A 265 -0.31 7.29 21.03
CA ILE A 265 -1.68 7.07 21.52
C ILE A 265 -1.61 6.53 22.95
N ASN A 266 -2.14 7.28 23.90
CA ASN A 266 -2.10 6.93 25.32
C ASN A 266 -3.13 5.85 25.67
N LEU A 267 -2.66 4.65 26.04
CA LEU A 267 -3.50 3.52 26.46
C LEU A 267 -3.69 3.38 27.98
N ILE A 268 -3.10 4.26 28.79
CA ILE A 268 -3.25 4.27 30.27
C ILE A 268 -4.73 4.22 30.72
N PRO A 269 -5.69 4.92 30.10
CA PRO A 269 -7.10 4.79 30.48
C PRO A 269 -7.63 3.36 30.36
N LEU A 270 -7.25 2.64 29.30
CA LEU A 270 -7.63 1.24 29.09
C LEU A 270 -6.89 0.31 30.06
N ALA A 271 -5.58 0.54 30.25
CA ALA A 271 -4.77 -0.26 31.17
C ALA A 271 -5.29 -0.16 32.63
N THR A 272 -5.61 1.05 33.09
CA THR A 272 -6.15 1.29 34.43
C THR A 272 -7.51 0.62 34.61
N PHE A 273 -8.39 0.76 33.62
CA PHE A 273 -9.70 0.12 33.61
C PHE A 273 -9.57 -1.42 33.64
N ALA A 274 -8.71 -1.98 32.80
CA ALA A 274 -8.46 -3.42 32.75
C ALA A 274 -7.89 -3.96 34.06
N LEU A 275 -7.00 -3.21 34.73
CA LEU A 275 -6.42 -3.60 36.01
C LEU A 275 -7.40 -3.58 37.17
N ASP A 276 -8.44 -2.74 37.16
CA ASP A 276 -9.42 -2.70 38.23
C ASP A 276 -10.58 -3.67 37.97
N VAL A 277 -11.16 -3.61 36.76
CA VAL A 277 -12.38 -4.32 36.40
C VAL A 277 -12.13 -5.80 36.05
N TYR A 278 -10.98 -6.12 35.45
CA TYR A 278 -10.62 -7.48 35.02
C TYR A 278 -9.52 -8.10 35.91
N LYS A 279 -9.34 -7.60 37.13
CA LYS A 279 -8.23 -8.00 38.02
C LYS A 279 -8.26 -9.48 38.43
N ASP A 280 -9.47 -9.98 38.71
CA ASP A 280 -9.74 -11.34 39.20
C ASP A 280 -10.31 -12.24 38.09
N THR A 281 -10.29 -11.76 36.84
CA THR A 281 -10.91 -12.41 35.70
C THR A 281 -9.91 -13.26 34.93
N ASP A 282 -10.33 -14.46 34.55
CA ASP A 282 -9.56 -15.31 33.64
C ASP A 282 -9.49 -14.66 32.24
N CYS A 283 -8.28 -14.56 31.70
CA CYS A 283 -8.00 -13.93 30.40
C CYS A 283 -7.34 -14.90 29.41
N GLU A 284 -7.24 -16.20 29.72
CA GLU A 284 -6.57 -17.20 28.86
C GLU A 284 -7.16 -17.27 27.45
N ALA A 285 -8.48 -17.12 27.30
CA ALA A 285 -9.15 -17.07 25.99
C ALA A 285 -8.68 -15.90 25.10
N PHE A 286 -8.03 -14.89 25.70
CA PHE A 286 -7.51 -13.69 25.06
C PHE A 286 -5.97 -13.63 25.10
N ALA A 287 -5.31 -14.79 25.10
CA ALA A 287 -3.86 -14.87 24.99
C ALA A 287 -3.33 -14.11 23.75
N ILE A 288 -2.18 -13.46 23.94
CA ILE A 288 -1.49 -12.70 22.88
C ILE A 288 -0.70 -13.65 21.99
N LYS A 289 -0.80 -13.43 20.69
CA LYS A 289 -0.01 -14.11 19.67
C LYS A 289 1.19 -13.24 19.35
N TYR A 290 2.34 -13.58 19.90
CA TYR A 290 3.58 -12.84 19.68
C TYR A 290 4.68 -13.76 19.16
N ASN A 291 5.63 -13.18 18.41
CA ASN A 291 6.83 -13.86 17.93
C ASN A 291 7.94 -13.80 19.00
N THR A 292 9.12 -14.37 18.74
CA THR A 292 10.21 -14.51 19.73
C THR A 292 10.71 -13.22 20.38
N ASP A 293 10.45 -12.05 19.78
CA ASP A 293 11.03 -10.76 20.19
C ASP A 293 10.14 -9.90 21.10
N TYR A 294 8.99 -10.43 21.57
CA TYR A 294 8.05 -9.69 22.42
C TYR A 294 8.46 -9.69 23.90
N ASP A 295 8.38 -8.52 24.55
CA ASP A 295 8.63 -8.43 26.00
C ASP A 295 7.45 -9.03 26.78
N THR A 296 7.69 -10.18 27.40
CA THR A 296 6.67 -10.91 28.16
C THR A 296 6.43 -10.37 29.57
N LYS A 297 7.18 -9.34 30.01
CA LYS A 297 7.02 -8.77 31.37
C LYS A 297 5.61 -8.24 31.63
N ASP A 298 5.00 -7.62 30.63
CA ASP A 298 3.67 -6.98 30.75
C ASP A 298 2.52 -7.85 30.21
N LEU A 299 2.80 -9.11 29.83
CA LEU A 299 1.84 -10.02 29.20
C LEU A 299 0.52 -10.18 29.99
N SER A 300 0.58 -10.17 31.32
CA SER A 300 -0.64 -10.27 32.15
C SER A 300 -1.53 -9.03 32.07
N LEU A 301 -0.94 -7.85 31.93
CA LEU A 301 -1.67 -6.60 31.74
C LEU A 301 -2.26 -6.58 30.32
N ASP A 302 -1.45 -6.91 29.33
CA ASP A 302 -1.87 -6.88 27.93
C ASP A 302 -3.02 -7.86 27.65
N MET A 303 -3.02 -9.05 28.29
CA MET A 303 -4.15 -9.99 28.22
C MET A 303 -5.44 -9.42 28.83
N LYS A 304 -5.35 -8.71 29.96
CA LYS A 304 -6.51 -8.03 30.55
C LYS A 304 -7.02 -6.91 29.65
N MET A 305 -6.12 -6.11 29.09
CA MET A 305 -6.45 -5.07 28.12
C MET A 305 -7.12 -5.66 26.87
N HIS A 306 -6.59 -6.79 26.35
CA HIS A 306 -7.14 -7.48 25.20
C HIS A 306 -8.55 -8.00 25.46
N LYS A 307 -8.81 -8.62 26.62
CA LYS A 307 -10.16 -9.03 27.01
C LYS A 307 -11.10 -7.83 27.17
N ALA A 308 -10.67 -6.80 27.89
CA ALA A 308 -11.47 -5.59 28.12
C ALA A 308 -11.88 -4.91 26.80
N ILE A 309 -10.93 -4.71 25.88
CA ILE A 309 -11.21 -4.06 24.60
C ILE A 309 -12.01 -4.96 23.65
N ALA A 310 -11.88 -6.29 23.73
CA ALA A 310 -12.71 -7.21 22.97
C ALA A 310 -14.18 -7.16 23.42
N VAL A 311 -14.44 -7.10 24.73
CA VAL A 311 -15.81 -6.92 25.26
C VAL A 311 -16.39 -5.58 24.81
N LEU A 312 -15.63 -4.49 24.92
CA LEU A 312 -16.02 -3.17 24.41
C LEU A 312 -16.35 -3.21 22.91
N GLN A 313 -15.52 -3.88 22.11
CA GLN A 313 -15.77 -4.08 20.69
C GLN A 313 -17.11 -4.78 20.45
N PHE A 314 -17.36 -5.93 21.09
CA PHE A 314 -18.61 -6.69 20.86
C PHE A 314 -19.85 -5.86 21.19
N LYS A 315 -19.79 -5.04 22.25
CA LYS A 315 -20.85 -4.09 22.60
C LYS A 315 -21.06 -3.03 21.51
N LEU A 316 -19.98 -2.37 21.10
CA LEU A 316 -20.01 -1.29 20.10
C LEU A 316 -20.44 -1.77 18.72
N GLU A 317 -20.02 -2.97 18.30
CA GLU A 317 -20.45 -3.60 17.05
C GLU A 317 -21.94 -3.95 17.09
N GLY A 318 -22.43 -4.51 18.20
CA GLY A 318 -23.86 -4.77 18.36
C GLY A 318 -24.70 -3.50 18.34
N GLN A 319 -24.27 -2.43 19.02
CA GLN A 319 -24.92 -1.12 18.92
C GLN A 319 -24.97 -0.58 17.48
N LEU A 320 -23.92 -0.84 16.68
CA LEU A 320 -23.87 -0.45 15.27
C LEU A 320 -24.86 -1.24 14.44
N ILE A 321 -24.85 -2.57 14.56
CA ILE A 321 -25.77 -3.47 13.85
C ILE A 321 -27.23 -3.10 14.17
N MET A 322 -27.55 -2.85 15.45
CA MET A 322 -28.91 -2.45 15.86
C MET A 322 -29.35 -1.11 15.25
N ARG A 323 -28.44 -0.15 15.05
CA ARG A 323 -28.77 1.15 14.43
C ARG A 323 -28.74 1.13 12.89
N ARG A 324 -28.15 0.11 12.28
CA ARG A 324 -28.05 -0.10 10.82
C ARG A 324 -28.58 -1.48 10.42
N PRO A 325 -29.89 -1.73 10.56
CA PRO A 325 -30.47 -3.01 10.16
C PRO A 325 -30.26 -3.31 8.67
N GLU A 326 -30.09 -2.28 7.83
CA GLU A 326 -29.81 -2.40 6.40
C GLU A 326 -28.48 -3.09 6.03
N PHE A 327 -27.60 -3.34 7.00
CA PHE A 327 -26.36 -4.09 6.78
C PHE A 327 -26.58 -5.61 6.76
N ASP A 328 -27.76 -6.10 7.14
CA ASP A 328 -28.12 -7.53 7.18
C ASP A 328 -27.11 -8.38 8.00
N MET A 329 -26.70 -7.87 9.17
CA MET A 329 -25.72 -8.49 10.08
C MET A 329 -26.30 -8.84 11.46
N GLN A 330 -27.62 -8.97 11.59
CA GLN A 330 -28.29 -9.24 12.88
C GLN A 330 -27.91 -10.59 13.48
N ASP A 331 -27.49 -11.56 12.66
CA ASP A 331 -26.93 -12.85 13.09
C ASP A 331 -25.64 -12.69 13.92
N ARG A 332 -25.01 -11.51 13.87
CA ARG A 332 -23.81 -11.17 14.65
C ARG A 332 -24.12 -10.62 16.04
N LEU A 333 -25.40 -10.46 16.40
CA LEU A 333 -25.82 -10.11 17.75
C LEU A 333 -25.71 -11.33 18.69
N LEU A 334 -24.48 -11.77 18.98
CA LEU A 334 -24.23 -13.02 19.70
C LEU A 334 -24.31 -12.91 21.24
N LEU A 335 -24.15 -11.71 21.81
CA LEU A 335 -24.10 -11.54 23.27
C LEU A 335 -25.45 -11.87 23.95
N GLU A 336 -26.57 -11.64 23.27
CA GLU A 336 -27.90 -11.98 23.78
C GLU A 336 -28.22 -13.48 23.74
N HIS A 337 -27.38 -14.27 23.07
CA HIS A 337 -27.53 -15.73 22.95
C HIS A 337 -26.66 -16.51 23.94
N ILE A 338 -25.98 -15.83 24.87
CA ILE A 338 -25.14 -16.47 25.88
C ILE A 338 -26.00 -16.98 27.03
N ASP A 339 -25.96 -18.30 27.25
CA ASP A 339 -26.41 -18.95 28.47
C ASP A 339 -25.26 -18.98 29.49
N TYR A 340 -25.28 -18.01 30.40
CA TYR A 340 -24.29 -17.86 31.45
C TYR A 340 -24.36 -18.97 32.52
N GLU A 341 -25.51 -19.62 32.70
CA GLU A 341 -25.66 -20.67 33.69
C GLU A 341 -25.02 -21.97 33.21
N ASN A 342 -25.26 -22.32 31.95
CA ASN A 342 -24.71 -23.53 31.33
C ASN A 342 -23.37 -23.30 30.61
N LYS A 343 -22.84 -22.08 30.65
CA LYS A 343 -21.60 -21.66 29.97
C LYS A 343 -21.61 -22.02 28.47
N ALA A 344 -22.67 -21.63 27.78
CA ALA A 344 -22.88 -21.99 26.39
C ALA A 344 -23.45 -20.85 25.55
N LEU A 345 -23.22 -20.89 24.25
CA LEU A 345 -23.88 -20.07 23.25
C LEU A 345 -25.03 -20.88 22.63
N VAL A 346 -26.25 -20.34 22.63
CA VAL A 346 -27.43 -21.03 22.10
C VAL A 346 -27.85 -20.40 20.77
N LEU A 347 -27.60 -21.08 19.66
CA LEU A 347 -27.98 -20.65 18.32
C LEU A 347 -28.92 -21.67 17.70
N ASP A 348 -30.07 -21.23 17.18
CA ASP A 348 -31.08 -22.11 16.53
C ASP A 348 -31.47 -23.35 17.36
N GLY A 349 -31.46 -23.22 18.69
CA GLY A 349 -31.75 -24.31 19.63
C GLY A 349 -30.60 -25.30 19.86
N VAL A 350 -29.44 -25.08 19.24
CA VAL A 350 -28.20 -25.85 19.46
C VAL A 350 -27.33 -25.12 20.49
N SER A 351 -26.81 -25.87 21.47
CA SER A 351 -25.97 -25.35 22.54
C SER A 351 -24.49 -25.65 22.25
N TYR A 352 -23.66 -24.61 22.27
CA TYR A 352 -22.22 -24.67 22.00
C TYR A 352 -21.43 -24.24 23.24
N ALA A 353 -20.51 -25.07 23.72
CA ALA A 353 -19.72 -24.74 24.90
C ALA A 353 -18.84 -23.49 24.70
N LEU A 354 -18.85 -22.61 25.70
CA LEU A 354 -18.00 -21.43 25.77
C LEU A 354 -16.81 -21.66 26.70
N LYS A 355 -15.62 -21.24 26.25
CA LYS A 355 -14.38 -21.27 27.02
C LYS A 355 -14.38 -20.28 28.18
N ASP A 356 -15.13 -19.19 28.03
CA ASP A 356 -15.14 -18.08 28.97
C ASP A 356 -16.50 -17.38 28.91
N VAL A 357 -17.03 -17.07 30.10
CA VAL A 357 -18.27 -16.31 30.31
C VAL A 357 -18.12 -15.26 31.42
N ASP A 358 -16.90 -15.05 31.93
CA ASP A 358 -16.61 -14.06 32.96
C ASP A 358 -16.41 -12.69 32.34
N PHE A 359 -17.52 -11.98 32.13
CA PHE A 359 -17.53 -10.64 31.56
C PHE A 359 -18.09 -9.64 32.58
N PRO A 360 -17.23 -9.02 33.42
CA PRO A 360 -17.66 -8.22 34.57
C PRO A 360 -18.53 -7.00 34.21
N THR A 361 -18.51 -6.57 32.96
CA THR A 361 -19.24 -5.38 32.50
C THR A 361 -20.46 -5.68 31.64
N ILE A 362 -20.73 -6.94 31.27
CA ILE A 362 -21.90 -7.26 30.43
C ILE A 362 -23.15 -7.38 31.31
N ASN A 363 -24.15 -6.54 31.04
CA ASN A 363 -25.47 -6.68 31.61
C ASN A 363 -26.30 -7.68 30.79
N ARG A 364 -26.76 -8.78 31.40
CA ARG A 364 -27.50 -9.85 30.71
C ARG A 364 -28.80 -9.40 30.05
N GLU A 365 -29.48 -8.40 30.60
CA GLU A 365 -30.73 -7.86 30.01
C GLU A 365 -30.45 -6.88 28.87
N ARG A 366 -29.27 -6.27 28.87
CA ARG A 366 -28.87 -5.23 27.92
C ARG A 366 -27.41 -5.41 27.53
N PRO A 367 -27.09 -6.50 26.80
CA PRO A 367 -25.72 -6.96 26.67
C PRO A 367 -24.81 -6.01 25.88
N TYR A 368 -25.39 -5.13 25.06
CA TYR A 368 -24.68 -4.17 24.23
C TYR A 368 -24.52 -2.78 24.85
N GLU A 369 -25.09 -2.50 26.03
CA GLU A 369 -24.91 -1.20 26.69
C GLU A 369 -23.50 -1.09 27.30
N LEU A 370 -22.87 0.07 27.08
CA LEU A 370 -21.64 0.42 27.76
C LEU A 370 -21.95 0.87 29.20
N THR A 371 -21.09 0.52 30.15
CA THR A 371 -21.13 1.14 31.48
C THR A 371 -20.63 2.58 31.41
N ALA A 372 -20.96 3.40 32.42
CA ALA A 372 -20.48 4.79 32.48
C ALA A 372 -18.94 4.89 32.48
N GLU A 373 -18.25 3.89 33.02
CA GLU A 373 -16.79 3.82 33.00
C GLU A 373 -16.25 3.43 31.62
N GLU A 374 -16.87 2.45 30.96
CA GLU A 374 -16.56 2.06 29.58
C GLU A 374 -16.74 3.23 28.60
N GLU A 375 -17.80 4.02 28.76
CA GLU A 375 -18.02 5.25 27.97
C GLU A 375 -16.88 6.27 28.17
N GLN A 376 -16.43 6.46 29.41
CA GLN A 376 -15.32 7.37 29.71
C GLN A 376 -14.00 6.89 29.11
N VAL A 377 -13.71 5.59 29.19
CA VAL A 377 -12.52 4.99 28.57
C VAL A 377 -12.56 5.19 27.06
N MET A 378 -13.67 4.84 26.41
CA MET A 378 -13.82 4.97 24.96
C MET A 378 -13.77 6.43 24.48
N GLU A 379 -14.33 7.38 25.23
CA GLU A 379 -14.20 8.80 24.88
C GLU A 379 -12.75 9.29 24.99
N ARG A 380 -11.99 8.87 26.01
CA ARG A 380 -10.56 9.21 26.14
C ARG A 380 -9.74 8.63 24.98
N LEU A 381 -9.99 7.37 24.63
CA LEU A 381 -9.35 6.72 23.47
C LEU A 381 -9.72 7.45 22.17
N ARG A 382 -10.99 7.79 21.98
CA ARG A 382 -11.44 8.58 20.81
C ARG A 382 -10.69 9.90 20.69
N GLN A 383 -10.51 10.63 21.79
CA GLN A 383 -9.74 11.87 21.79
C GLN A 383 -8.28 11.64 21.43
N ALA A 384 -7.66 10.55 21.90
CA ALA A 384 -6.28 10.21 21.56
C ALA A 384 -6.11 9.94 20.04
N PHE A 385 -7.01 9.16 19.43
CA PHE A 385 -6.95 8.87 17.99
C PHE A 385 -7.23 10.10 17.12
N VAL A 386 -8.26 10.89 17.45
CA VAL A 386 -8.66 12.07 16.67
C VAL A 386 -7.58 13.17 16.74
N LYS A 387 -6.87 13.30 17.86
CA LYS A 387 -5.83 14.32 18.06
C LYS A 387 -4.42 13.88 17.67
N CYS A 388 -4.21 12.62 17.31
CA CYS A 388 -2.90 12.12 16.90
C CYS A 388 -2.49 12.69 15.53
N GLU A 389 -1.65 13.74 15.49
CA GLU A 389 -1.27 14.42 14.25
C GLU A 389 -0.64 13.50 13.20
N LYS A 390 0.19 12.55 13.64
CA LYS A 390 0.85 11.58 12.75
C LYS A 390 -0.16 10.64 12.10
N LEU A 391 -1.08 10.07 12.88
CA LEU A 391 -2.16 9.23 12.34
C LEU A 391 -3.06 10.03 11.38
N GLN A 392 -3.40 11.26 11.75
CA GLN A 392 -4.21 12.13 10.89
C GLN A 392 -3.49 12.46 9.57
N LYS A 393 -2.16 12.66 9.59
CA LYS A 393 -1.35 12.84 8.38
C LYS A 393 -1.40 11.60 7.49
N HIS A 394 -1.20 10.41 8.06
CA HIS A 394 -1.21 9.15 7.32
C HIS A 394 -2.58 8.84 6.72
N VAL A 395 -3.66 9.01 7.48
CA VAL A 395 -5.02 8.76 6.97
C VAL A 395 -5.41 9.77 5.90
N ARG A 396 -4.99 11.04 6.01
CA ARG A 396 -5.17 12.00 4.91
C ARG A 396 -4.45 11.58 3.63
N PHE A 397 -3.24 11.02 3.75
CA PHE A 397 -2.51 10.46 2.62
C PHE A 397 -3.27 9.28 1.99
N LEU A 398 -3.79 8.35 2.79
CA LEU A 398 -4.61 7.24 2.26
C LEU A 398 -5.86 7.73 1.54
N PHE A 399 -6.52 8.77 2.05
CA PHE A 399 -7.63 9.38 1.32
C PHE A 399 -7.18 10.16 0.08
N SER A 400 -6.00 10.78 0.04
CA SER A 400 -5.56 11.57 -1.12
C SER A 400 -5.04 10.70 -2.27
N GLU A 401 -4.21 9.72 -1.94
CA GLU A 401 -3.53 8.85 -2.92
C GLU A 401 -4.22 7.49 -3.07
N GLY A 402 -5.31 7.24 -2.35
CA GLY A 402 -5.98 5.95 -2.39
C GLY A 402 -7.48 5.96 -2.62
N GLY A 403 -7.99 4.75 -2.87
CA GLY A 403 -9.39 4.45 -3.13
C GLY A 403 -9.67 2.95 -2.99
N LEU A 404 -10.92 2.52 -3.18
CA LEU A 404 -11.25 1.09 -3.14
C LEU A 404 -10.80 0.34 -4.41
N TYR A 405 -10.64 1.05 -5.51
CA TYR A 405 -10.10 0.53 -6.76
C TYR A 405 -9.37 1.64 -7.54
N LYS A 406 -8.56 1.23 -8.52
CA LYS A 406 -7.96 2.13 -9.50
C LYS A 406 -7.85 1.43 -10.85
N VAL A 407 -8.09 2.17 -11.93
CA VAL A 407 -7.72 1.76 -13.28
C VAL A 407 -6.45 2.51 -13.67
N TYR A 408 -5.41 1.78 -14.09
CA TYR A 408 -4.12 2.33 -14.46
C TYR A 408 -3.38 1.44 -15.47
N ASN A 409 -3.01 1.97 -16.63
CA ASN A 409 -2.28 1.25 -17.70
C ASN A 409 -2.94 -0.06 -18.11
N SER A 410 -4.27 -0.03 -18.34
CA SER A 410 -5.08 -1.22 -18.60
C SER A 410 -5.10 -2.26 -17.46
N ASN A 411 -4.64 -1.92 -16.25
CA ASN A 411 -4.77 -2.75 -15.06
C ASN A 411 -5.92 -2.23 -14.18
N LEU A 412 -6.77 -3.14 -13.73
CA LEU A 412 -7.75 -2.91 -12.66
C LEU A 412 -7.13 -3.36 -11.34
N LEU A 413 -6.99 -2.44 -10.41
CA LEU A 413 -6.40 -2.66 -9.11
C LEU A 413 -7.50 -2.63 -8.05
N TYR A 414 -7.64 -3.67 -7.25
CA TYR A 414 -8.47 -3.68 -6.04
C TYR A 414 -7.99 -4.76 -5.06
N HIS A 415 -8.22 -4.54 -3.76
CA HIS A 415 -7.67 -5.44 -2.72
C HIS A 415 -8.36 -6.81 -2.63
N GLY A 416 -9.67 -6.84 -2.40
CA GLY A 416 -10.37 -8.06 -2.00
C GLY A 416 -11.09 -8.79 -3.14
N CYS A 417 -12.32 -8.39 -3.43
CA CYS A 417 -13.22 -9.09 -4.34
C CYS A 417 -14.28 -8.14 -4.92
N VAL A 418 -14.91 -8.53 -6.01
CA VAL A 418 -16.17 -7.91 -6.46
C VAL A 418 -17.34 -8.76 -5.94
N PRO A 419 -18.25 -8.22 -5.10
CA PRO A 419 -19.37 -8.99 -4.57
C PRO A 419 -20.25 -9.59 -5.68
N MET A 420 -20.49 -10.90 -5.64
CA MET A 420 -21.24 -11.63 -6.67
C MET A 420 -21.89 -12.93 -6.16
N ASP A 421 -22.85 -13.44 -6.93
CA ASP A 421 -23.51 -14.74 -6.75
C ASP A 421 -22.69 -15.90 -7.35
N GLU A 422 -23.17 -17.14 -7.20
CA GLU A 422 -22.50 -18.34 -7.72
C GLU A 422 -22.50 -18.40 -9.26
N GLU A 423 -23.39 -17.65 -9.90
CA GLU A 423 -23.47 -17.52 -11.36
C GLU A 423 -22.55 -16.41 -11.91
N GLY A 424 -21.91 -15.62 -11.03
CA GLY A 424 -21.02 -14.52 -11.39
C GLY A 424 -21.74 -13.21 -11.75
N ASN A 425 -23.01 -13.04 -11.34
CA ASN A 425 -23.69 -11.75 -11.40
C ASN A 425 -23.37 -10.93 -10.15
N PHE A 426 -23.22 -9.61 -10.30
CA PHE A 426 -22.86 -8.74 -9.19
C PHE A 426 -24.00 -8.65 -8.17
N ASN A 427 -23.65 -8.83 -6.89
CA ASN A 427 -24.61 -8.70 -5.79
C ASN A 427 -25.04 -7.25 -5.67
N LYS A 428 -26.34 -7.06 -5.40
CA LYS A 428 -26.88 -5.78 -5.00
C LYS A 428 -26.74 -5.59 -3.51
N VAL A 429 -26.29 -4.40 -3.11
CA VAL A 429 -26.08 -4.02 -1.72
C VAL A 429 -26.86 -2.75 -1.43
N ASN A 430 -27.64 -2.77 -0.36
CA ASN A 430 -28.39 -1.60 0.10
C ASN A 430 -27.45 -0.65 0.84
N VAL A 431 -27.29 0.58 0.31
CA VAL A 431 -26.55 1.65 0.98
C VAL A 431 -27.51 2.82 1.18
N TYR A 432 -28.03 2.95 2.39
CA TYR A 432 -28.98 3.99 2.81
C TYR A 432 -30.27 4.09 1.97
N GLY A 433 -30.83 2.94 1.59
CA GLY A 433 -32.14 2.83 0.92
C GLY A 433 -32.05 2.67 -0.60
N GLU A 434 -30.86 2.77 -1.17
CA GLU A 434 -30.60 2.59 -2.60
C GLU A 434 -29.72 1.35 -2.82
N GLU A 435 -30.00 0.58 -3.87
CA GLU A 435 -29.24 -0.62 -4.22
C GLU A 435 -28.10 -0.29 -5.20
N TYR A 436 -26.90 -0.75 -4.90
CA TYR A 436 -25.72 -0.62 -5.76
C TYR A 436 -25.07 -1.96 -6.01
N SER A 437 -24.42 -2.13 -7.17
CA SER A 437 -23.70 -3.36 -7.56
C SER A 437 -22.50 -3.01 -8.43
N GLY A 438 -21.57 -3.95 -8.62
CA GLY A 438 -20.45 -3.77 -9.53
C GLY A 438 -19.61 -2.54 -9.20
N LYS A 439 -19.27 -1.74 -10.21
CA LYS A 439 -18.44 -0.53 -10.03
C LYS A 439 -19.14 0.53 -9.18
N GLU A 440 -20.46 0.70 -9.33
CA GLU A 440 -21.22 1.72 -8.59
C GLU A 440 -21.19 1.47 -7.08
N LEU A 441 -21.11 0.21 -6.65
CA LEU A 441 -20.95 -0.14 -5.24
C LEU A 441 -19.61 0.37 -4.68
N TYR A 442 -18.52 0.24 -5.42
CA TYR A 442 -17.23 0.78 -5.01
C TYR A 442 -17.30 2.31 -4.88
N ASP A 443 -17.87 2.98 -5.88
CA ASP A 443 -17.97 4.44 -5.93
C ASP A 443 -18.77 5.00 -4.74
N VAL A 444 -19.92 4.38 -4.41
CA VAL A 444 -20.75 4.85 -3.29
C VAL A 444 -20.12 4.58 -1.92
N LEU A 445 -19.48 3.41 -1.74
CA LEU A 445 -18.80 3.08 -0.48
C LEU A 445 -17.62 4.01 -0.23
N GLU A 446 -16.83 4.29 -1.26
CA GLU A 446 -15.72 5.25 -1.18
C GLU A 446 -16.22 6.67 -0.86
N HIS A 447 -17.30 7.11 -1.51
CA HIS A 447 -17.92 8.41 -1.24
C HIS A 447 -18.32 8.55 0.24
N TYR A 448 -18.97 7.54 0.80
CA TYR A 448 -19.33 7.55 2.22
C TYR A 448 -18.12 7.45 3.15
N ALA A 449 -17.09 6.66 2.80
CA ALA A 449 -15.85 6.62 3.57
C ALA A 449 -15.20 8.02 3.65
N ARG A 450 -15.13 8.75 2.53
CA ARG A 450 -14.64 10.13 2.48
C ARG A 450 -15.51 11.06 3.33
N LYS A 451 -16.84 10.94 3.28
CA LYS A 451 -17.75 11.69 4.16
C LYS A 451 -17.53 11.39 5.64
N GLY A 452 -17.26 10.13 5.99
CA GLY A 452 -17.00 9.69 7.37
C GLY A 452 -15.81 10.39 8.02
N TYR A 453 -14.85 10.82 7.20
CA TYR A 453 -13.68 11.56 7.66
C TYR A 453 -13.85 13.09 7.54
N TYR A 454 -14.28 13.59 6.38
CA TYR A 454 -14.26 15.04 6.04
C TYR A 454 -15.56 15.80 6.29
N SER A 455 -16.71 15.13 6.48
CA SER A 455 -17.99 15.85 6.63
C SER A 455 -18.04 16.69 7.91
N HIS A 456 -18.54 17.92 7.77
CA HIS A 456 -18.87 18.79 8.90
C HIS A 456 -20.30 18.57 9.42
N ASP A 457 -21.17 17.96 8.60
CA ASP A 457 -22.48 17.49 9.06
C ASP A 457 -22.28 16.20 9.85
N LEU A 458 -22.61 16.25 11.15
CA LEU A 458 -22.44 15.14 12.09
C LEU A 458 -23.26 13.90 11.71
N LYS A 459 -24.43 14.07 11.07
CA LYS A 459 -25.27 12.94 10.64
C LYS A 459 -24.64 12.24 9.45
N GLU A 460 -24.20 13.01 8.46
CA GLU A 460 -23.52 12.45 7.28
C GLU A 460 -22.15 11.88 7.64
N LYS A 461 -21.46 12.49 8.62
CA LYS A 461 -20.22 11.95 9.17
C LYS A 461 -20.46 10.59 9.83
N LEU A 462 -21.44 10.48 10.73
CA LEU A 462 -21.76 9.22 11.39
C LEU A 462 -22.15 8.13 10.39
N LYS A 463 -22.95 8.47 9.37
CA LYS A 463 -23.25 7.54 8.27
C LYS A 463 -21.97 7.05 7.59
N GLY A 464 -21.10 7.98 7.17
CA GLY A 464 -19.83 7.61 6.57
C GLY A 464 -18.96 6.73 7.46
N GLN A 465 -18.93 6.99 8.77
CA GLN A 465 -18.21 6.18 9.76
C GLN A 465 -18.77 4.76 9.89
N ASP A 466 -20.10 4.63 9.89
CA ASP A 466 -20.76 3.33 9.91
C ASP A 466 -20.43 2.52 8.63
N ILE A 467 -20.40 3.20 7.48
CA ILE A 467 -19.98 2.58 6.20
C ILE A 467 -18.51 2.15 6.23
N ILE A 468 -17.60 2.93 6.83
CA ILE A 468 -16.21 2.51 6.99
C ILE A 468 -16.12 1.17 7.75
N TRP A 469 -16.87 1.02 8.83
CA TRP A 469 -16.93 -0.25 9.56
C TRP A 469 -17.57 -1.37 8.74
N TYR A 470 -18.63 -1.08 7.98
CA TYR A 470 -19.23 -2.04 7.06
C TYR A 470 -18.25 -2.50 5.96
N ILE A 471 -17.45 -1.59 5.40
CA ILE A 471 -16.41 -1.96 4.43
C ILE A 471 -15.41 -2.94 5.07
N TRP A 472 -15.10 -2.81 6.36
CA TRP A 472 -14.18 -3.72 7.03
C TRP A 472 -14.75 -5.13 7.29
N ALA A 473 -16.03 -5.26 7.66
CA ALA A 473 -16.60 -6.54 8.16
C ALA A 473 -17.88 -7.03 7.46
N GLY A 474 -18.46 -6.24 6.57
CA GLY A 474 -19.73 -6.55 5.91
C GLY A 474 -19.60 -7.70 4.90
N PRO A 475 -20.57 -8.63 4.82
CA PRO A 475 -20.47 -9.82 3.98
C PRO A 475 -20.38 -9.53 2.48
N ASN A 476 -21.01 -8.45 2.04
CA ASN A 476 -20.94 -7.95 0.67
C ASN A 476 -19.96 -6.78 0.51
N SER A 477 -18.99 -6.64 1.41
CA SER A 477 -17.91 -5.66 1.25
C SER A 477 -16.89 -6.11 0.19
N PRO A 478 -16.44 -5.20 -0.69
CA PRO A 478 -15.38 -5.47 -1.64
C PRO A 478 -14.01 -5.84 -1.03
N VAL A 479 -13.76 -5.55 0.25
CA VAL A 479 -12.44 -5.81 0.87
C VAL A 479 -12.48 -6.88 1.96
N PHE A 480 -13.65 -7.43 2.29
CA PHE A 480 -13.78 -8.49 3.31
C PHE A 480 -13.94 -9.90 2.71
N GLY A 481 -14.86 -10.05 1.75
CA GLY A 481 -14.93 -11.25 0.91
C GLY A 481 -15.36 -12.55 1.60
N LYS A 482 -15.99 -12.48 2.78
CA LYS A 482 -16.46 -13.64 3.56
C LYS A 482 -17.89 -13.43 4.05
N ASP A 483 -18.57 -14.52 4.38
CA ASP A 483 -19.93 -14.52 4.92
C ASP A 483 -20.06 -13.85 6.31
N LYS A 484 -19.05 -13.98 7.18
CA LYS A 484 -19.05 -13.38 8.51
C LYS A 484 -17.65 -13.20 9.08
N MET A 485 -17.53 -12.24 10.00
CA MET A 485 -16.32 -12.07 10.83
C MET A 485 -16.48 -12.88 12.13
N ALA A 486 -15.88 -14.07 12.21
CA ALA A 486 -16.07 -15.03 13.30
C ALA A 486 -15.21 -14.73 14.54
N THR A 487 -15.01 -13.45 14.87
CA THR A 487 -14.11 -13.00 15.94
C THR A 487 -14.55 -13.53 17.31
N PHE A 488 -15.83 -13.38 17.66
CA PHE A 488 -16.39 -13.86 18.92
C PHE A 488 -16.20 -15.36 19.06
N GLU A 489 -16.60 -16.11 18.02
CA GLU A 489 -16.55 -17.57 18.04
C GLU A 489 -15.11 -18.07 18.20
N ARG A 490 -14.14 -17.47 17.49
CA ARG A 490 -12.73 -17.86 17.57
C ARG A 490 -12.13 -17.69 18.97
N TYR A 491 -12.54 -16.67 19.70
CA TYR A 491 -12.10 -16.49 21.08
C TYR A 491 -12.82 -17.48 21.99
N LEU A 492 -14.15 -17.47 21.95
CA LEU A 492 -14.96 -17.95 23.06
C LEU A 492 -15.61 -19.31 22.82
N VAL A 493 -15.86 -19.72 21.58
CA VAL A 493 -16.55 -20.98 21.28
C VAL A 493 -15.54 -22.12 21.11
N GLU A 494 -15.79 -23.27 21.73
CA GLU A 494 -14.92 -24.45 21.58
C GLU A 494 -15.07 -25.13 20.21
N ASP A 495 -16.30 -25.17 19.69
CA ASP A 495 -16.61 -25.79 18.40
C ASP A 495 -15.99 -24.99 17.24
N LYS A 496 -15.03 -25.62 16.56
CA LYS A 496 -14.29 -25.03 15.44
C LYS A 496 -15.13 -24.90 14.17
N GLU A 497 -16.27 -25.60 14.06
CA GLU A 497 -17.17 -25.43 12.91
C GLU A 497 -17.72 -24.01 12.86
N LEU A 498 -18.02 -23.40 14.00
CA LEU A 498 -18.49 -22.02 14.08
C LEU A 498 -17.41 -20.98 13.78
N HIS A 499 -16.13 -21.36 13.80
CA HIS A 499 -14.99 -20.48 13.50
C HIS A 499 -14.76 -20.29 12.00
N LYS A 500 -15.43 -21.11 11.17
CA LYS A 500 -15.32 -21.07 9.72
C LYS A 500 -15.92 -19.77 9.21
N GLU A 501 -15.15 -19.11 8.35
CA GLU A 501 -15.57 -17.96 7.58
C GLU A 501 -15.54 -18.42 6.12
N THR A 502 -16.71 -18.50 5.50
CA THR A 502 -16.85 -19.00 4.14
C THR A 502 -16.53 -17.87 3.18
N LYS A 503 -15.52 -18.06 2.32
CA LYS A 503 -15.23 -17.13 1.23
C LYS A 503 -16.45 -16.98 0.32
N ASN A 504 -16.69 -15.79 -0.22
CA ASN A 504 -17.80 -15.55 -1.16
C ASN A 504 -17.54 -16.20 -2.54
N ALA A 505 -18.52 -16.09 -3.44
CA ALA A 505 -18.50 -16.75 -4.75
C ALA A 505 -17.35 -16.27 -5.65
N TYR A 506 -16.92 -15.01 -5.53
CA TYR A 506 -15.79 -14.47 -6.28
C TYR A 506 -14.55 -15.37 -6.20
N TYR A 507 -14.17 -15.81 -4.98
CA TYR A 507 -13.00 -16.67 -4.80
C TYR A 507 -13.16 -18.09 -5.36
N ARG A 508 -14.39 -18.56 -5.57
CA ARG A 508 -14.65 -19.83 -6.27
C ARG A 508 -14.62 -19.68 -7.79
N LEU A 509 -14.82 -18.47 -8.29
CA LEU A 509 -14.98 -18.15 -9.70
C LEU A 509 -13.74 -17.51 -10.35
N LEU A 510 -12.61 -17.41 -9.62
CA LEU A 510 -11.37 -16.77 -10.11
C LEU A 510 -10.82 -17.39 -11.41
N ASP A 511 -11.06 -18.69 -11.62
CA ASP A 511 -10.62 -19.42 -12.82
C ASP A 511 -11.65 -19.39 -13.97
N SER A 512 -12.76 -18.66 -13.81
CA SER A 512 -13.75 -18.45 -14.87
C SER A 512 -13.42 -17.21 -15.68
N GLU A 513 -12.85 -17.41 -16.87
CA GLU A 513 -12.50 -16.31 -17.78
C GLU A 513 -13.71 -15.42 -18.11
N MET A 514 -14.90 -16.01 -18.23
CA MET A 514 -16.15 -15.28 -18.44
C MET A 514 -16.45 -14.29 -17.31
N VAL A 515 -16.22 -14.69 -16.05
CA VAL A 515 -16.46 -13.85 -14.87
C VAL A 515 -15.40 -12.75 -14.80
N VAL A 516 -14.13 -13.10 -15.01
CA VAL A 516 -13.03 -12.12 -15.05
C VAL A 516 -13.26 -11.06 -16.14
N ASN A 517 -13.67 -11.48 -17.35
CA ASN A 517 -14.01 -10.54 -18.43
C ASN A 517 -15.19 -9.64 -18.06
N ARG A 518 -16.21 -10.18 -17.38
CA ARG A 518 -17.35 -9.39 -16.91
C ARG A 518 -16.92 -8.31 -15.92
N ILE A 519 -16.01 -8.62 -15.00
CA ILE A 519 -15.43 -7.61 -14.09
C ILE A 519 -14.69 -6.54 -14.91
N LEU A 520 -13.80 -6.93 -15.83
CA LEU A 520 -13.09 -5.95 -16.66
C LEU A 520 -14.05 -5.02 -17.41
N GLN A 521 -15.10 -5.57 -18.02
CA GLN A 521 -16.12 -4.80 -18.74
C GLN A 521 -16.90 -3.84 -17.82
N GLU A 522 -17.27 -4.28 -16.63
CA GLU A 522 -17.96 -3.46 -15.61
C GLU A 522 -17.15 -2.22 -15.22
N PHE A 523 -15.82 -2.34 -15.19
CA PHE A 523 -14.90 -1.23 -14.91
C PHE A 523 -14.45 -0.48 -16.17
N GLY A 524 -15.03 -0.76 -17.34
CA GLY A 524 -14.77 -0.06 -18.60
C GLY A 524 -13.47 -0.46 -19.31
N LEU A 525 -12.92 -1.63 -18.99
CA LEU A 525 -11.67 -2.15 -19.54
C LEU A 525 -11.89 -3.15 -20.69
N ASP A 526 -10.86 -3.30 -21.51
CA ASP A 526 -10.87 -4.20 -22.67
C ASP A 526 -10.36 -5.59 -22.27
N GLU A 527 -11.20 -6.61 -22.49
CA GLU A 527 -10.93 -7.99 -22.05
C GLU A 527 -9.73 -8.66 -22.74
N SER A 528 -9.18 -8.10 -23.82
CA SER A 528 -8.09 -8.71 -24.58
C SER A 528 -6.70 -8.26 -24.13
N ARG A 529 -6.61 -7.08 -23.49
CA ARG A 529 -5.34 -6.43 -23.11
C ARG A 529 -5.26 -6.00 -21.65
N SER A 530 -6.34 -6.18 -20.90
CA SER A 530 -6.42 -5.73 -19.52
C SER A 530 -6.22 -6.86 -18.52
N HIS A 531 -5.68 -6.48 -17.36
CA HIS A 531 -5.41 -7.38 -16.25
C HIS A 531 -6.07 -6.87 -14.98
N ILE A 532 -6.49 -7.79 -14.13
CA ILE A 532 -6.87 -7.51 -12.75
C ILE A 532 -5.66 -7.83 -11.87
N VAL A 533 -5.27 -6.90 -11.01
CA VAL A 533 -4.25 -7.11 -9.99
C VAL A 533 -4.92 -7.01 -8.63
N ASN A 534 -4.81 -8.08 -7.85
CA ASN A 534 -5.56 -8.29 -6.62
C ASN A 534 -4.67 -8.86 -5.51
N GLY A 535 -5.02 -8.59 -4.24
CA GLY A 535 -4.33 -9.09 -3.04
C GLY A 535 -5.23 -9.99 -2.18
N HIS A 536 -5.13 -9.86 -0.85
CA HIS A 536 -6.02 -10.40 0.17
C HIS A 536 -5.93 -11.90 0.45
N VAL A 537 -5.79 -12.73 -0.58
CA VAL A 537 -5.73 -14.20 -0.43
C VAL A 537 -4.31 -14.70 -0.56
N PRO A 538 -3.76 -15.37 0.46
CA PRO A 538 -2.43 -15.93 0.36
C PRO A 538 -2.37 -17.06 -0.67
N VAL A 539 -1.32 -17.04 -1.49
CA VAL A 539 -1.08 -18.05 -2.52
C VAL A 539 -0.23 -19.17 -1.92
N GLU A 540 -0.83 -20.33 -1.69
CA GLU A 540 -0.15 -21.47 -1.08
C GLU A 540 0.66 -22.26 -2.13
N ARG A 541 1.80 -21.71 -2.57
CA ARG A 541 2.69 -22.34 -3.56
C ARG A 541 3.08 -23.77 -3.17
N LYS A 542 3.27 -24.03 -1.87
CA LYS A 542 3.54 -25.40 -1.33
C LYS A 542 2.45 -26.42 -1.67
N LYS A 543 1.21 -25.97 -1.89
CA LYS A 543 0.07 -26.81 -2.32
C LYS A 543 -0.17 -26.78 -3.83
N GLY A 544 0.70 -26.11 -4.60
CA GLY A 544 0.60 -26.03 -6.07
C GLY A 544 -0.31 -24.90 -6.58
N GLU A 545 -0.73 -23.98 -5.71
CA GLU A 545 -1.49 -22.80 -6.14
C GLU A 545 -0.62 -21.85 -6.97
N THR A 546 -1.26 -21.12 -7.90
CA THR A 546 -0.63 -20.16 -8.79
C THR A 546 -1.22 -18.78 -8.57
N PRO A 547 -0.40 -17.71 -8.60
CA PRO A 547 -0.89 -16.33 -8.56
C PRO A 547 -1.52 -15.88 -9.89
N ILE A 548 -1.45 -16.71 -10.93
CA ILE A 548 -1.88 -16.40 -12.30
C ILE A 548 -3.13 -17.20 -12.63
N HIS A 549 -4.23 -16.51 -12.91
CA HIS A 549 -5.52 -17.08 -13.28
C HIS A 549 -5.96 -16.63 -14.67
N CYS A 550 -6.84 -17.41 -15.31
CA CYS A 550 -7.46 -17.07 -16.60
C CYS A 550 -6.47 -16.61 -17.68
N GLY A 551 -5.34 -17.32 -17.83
CA GLY A 551 -4.32 -16.98 -18.83
C GLY A 551 -3.57 -15.65 -18.57
N GLY A 552 -3.59 -15.15 -17.33
CA GLY A 552 -2.94 -13.89 -16.94
C GLY A 552 -3.88 -12.69 -16.84
N LYS A 553 -5.18 -12.86 -17.08
CA LYS A 553 -6.17 -11.78 -16.92
C LYS A 553 -6.45 -11.42 -15.46
N LEU A 554 -6.19 -12.34 -14.54
CA LEU A 554 -6.24 -12.08 -13.10
C LEU A 554 -4.92 -12.51 -12.46
N LEU A 555 -4.33 -11.59 -11.72
CA LEU A 555 -3.08 -11.75 -10.99
C LEU A 555 -3.36 -11.53 -9.51
N VAL A 556 -3.45 -12.63 -8.76
CA VAL A 556 -3.58 -12.60 -7.30
C VAL A 556 -2.17 -12.61 -6.72
N ILE A 557 -1.65 -11.42 -6.47
CA ILE A 557 -0.32 -11.22 -5.92
C ILE A 557 -0.46 -11.03 -4.42
N ASP A 558 -0.17 -12.07 -3.64
CA ASP A 558 -0.03 -11.95 -2.19
C ASP A 558 1.37 -11.46 -1.86
N GLY A 559 1.44 -10.44 -1.02
CA GLY A 559 2.65 -9.85 -0.54
C GLY A 559 3.42 -10.76 0.40
N GLY A 560 2.78 -11.75 1.04
CA GLY A 560 3.44 -12.75 1.88
C GLY A 560 4.37 -12.16 2.96
N PHE A 561 4.28 -10.85 3.22
CA PHE A 561 5.21 -10.08 4.04
C PHE A 561 5.08 -10.54 5.49
N SER A 562 3.83 -10.69 5.95
CA SER A 562 3.51 -11.15 7.29
C SER A 562 4.13 -12.53 7.57
N LYS A 563 5.06 -12.57 8.53
CA LYS A 563 5.73 -13.81 9.00
C LYS A 563 4.75 -14.95 9.31
N ALA A 564 3.55 -14.62 9.81
CA ALA A 564 2.50 -15.60 10.13
C ALA A 564 1.99 -16.42 8.92
N TYR A 565 2.21 -15.97 7.68
CA TYR A 565 1.80 -16.67 6.47
C TYR A 565 2.95 -17.34 5.72
N GLN A 566 4.21 -16.95 5.98
CA GLN A 566 5.39 -17.49 5.29
C GLN A 566 5.51 -19.03 5.44
N ASP A 567 5.12 -19.57 6.60
CA ASP A 567 5.08 -21.02 6.82
C ASP A 567 4.14 -21.75 5.84
N LYS A 568 3.02 -21.10 5.48
CA LYS A 568 2.00 -21.66 4.59
C LYS A 568 2.33 -21.40 3.12
N THR A 569 2.73 -20.19 2.76
CA THR A 569 3.00 -19.77 1.37
C THR A 569 4.31 -20.35 0.85
N GLY A 570 5.33 -20.44 1.71
CA GLY A 570 6.67 -20.91 1.36
C GLY A 570 7.56 -19.90 0.64
N ILE A 571 7.10 -18.66 0.53
CA ILE A 571 7.80 -17.49 -0.03
C ILE A 571 7.40 -16.26 0.79
N ALA A 572 8.16 -15.17 0.71
CA ALA A 572 7.85 -13.90 1.35
C ALA A 572 7.24 -12.90 0.36
N GLY A 573 6.35 -13.40 -0.50
CA GLY A 573 5.52 -12.57 -1.37
C GLY A 573 5.87 -12.53 -2.84
N TYR A 574 5.04 -11.81 -3.57
CA TYR A 574 5.25 -11.44 -4.96
C TYR A 574 5.26 -9.93 -5.16
N THR A 575 6.12 -9.45 -6.04
CA THR A 575 6.00 -8.12 -6.67
C THR A 575 5.71 -8.28 -8.15
N LEU A 576 4.70 -7.60 -8.66
CA LEU A 576 4.51 -7.46 -10.10
C LEU A 576 5.31 -6.25 -10.58
N VAL A 577 6.12 -6.43 -11.63
CA VAL A 577 6.86 -5.33 -12.26
C VAL A 577 6.41 -5.20 -13.70
N VAL A 578 5.85 -4.05 -14.06
CA VAL A 578 5.40 -3.75 -15.42
C VAL A 578 6.26 -2.62 -15.97
N ASN A 579 6.98 -2.88 -17.05
CA ASN A 579 7.81 -1.86 -17.70
C ASN A 579 7.55 -1.83 -19.22
N SER A 580 8.27 -0.97 -19.93
CA SER A 580 8.11 -0.81 -21.39
C SER A 580 8.32 -2.07 -22.24
N HIS A 581 8.83 -3.18 -21.68
CA HIS A 581 9.04 -4.45 -22.38
C HIS A 581 8.00 -5.54 -22.03
N GLY A 582 7.11 -5.26 -21.07
CA GLY A 582 6.09 -6.19 -20.62
C GLY A 582 6.07 -6.36 -19.11
N MET A 583 5.52 -7.49 -18.68
CA MET A 583 5.11 -7.76 -17.31
C MET A 583 5.81 -8.99 -16.76
N ARG A 584 6.35 -8.86 -15.54
CA ARG A 584 7.04 -9.94 -14.83
C ARG A 584 6.55 -10.04 -13.39
N LEU A 585 6.40 -11.27 -12.92
CA LEU A 585 6.14 -11.56 -11.53
C LEU A 585 7.45 -11.96 -10.85
N VAL A 586 7.75 -11.35 -9.72
CA VAL A 586 8.97 -11.56 -8.94
C VAL A 586 8.58 -12.17 -7.60
N ALA A 587 8.94 -13.43 -7.36
CA ALA A 587 8.72 -14.10 -6.08
C ALA A 587 9.90 -13.81 -5.14
N HIS A 588 9.62 -13.48 -3.89
CA HIS A 588 10.65 -13.11 -2.91
C HIS A 588 10.89 -14.24 -1.91
N GLU A 589 12.14 -14.55 -1.60
CA GLU A 589 12.51 -15.37 -0.45
C GLU A 589 12.36 -14.59 0.88
N PRO A 590 12.19 -15.28 2.01
CA PRO A 590 12.18 -14.65 3.34
C PRO A 590 13.39 -13.75 3.56
N PHE A 591 13.10 -12.53 3.99
CA PHE A 591 14.11 -11.55 4.38
C PHE A 591 14.46 -11.76 5.86
N GLU A 592 15.74 -12.00 6.15
CA GLU A 592 16.21 -12.24 7.51
C GLU A 592 16.28 -10.93 8.31
N SER A 593 17.13 -9.99 7.89
CA SER A 593 17.27 -8.67 8.47
C SER A 593 18.08 -7.73 7.57
N THR A 594 17.95 -6.43 7.82
CA THR A 594 18.75 -5.38 7.16
C THR A 594 20.24 -5.61 7.38
N GLU A 595 20.63 -5.93 8.62
CA GLU A 595 22.02 -6.18 9.00
C GLU A 595 22.62 -7.38 8.25
N SER A 596 21.91 -8.50 8.18
CA SER A 596 22.37 -9.71 7.47
C SER A 596 22.57 -9.44 5.97
N ALA A 597 21.66 -8.69 5.35
CA ALA A 597 21.74 -8.32 3.93
C ALA A 597 22.99 -7.47 3.61
N ILE A 598 23.35 -6.55 4.51
CA ILE A 598 24.51 -5.69 4.35
C ILE A 598 25.81 -6.47 4.54
N LEU A 599 25.92 -7.25 5.63
CA LEU A 599 27.13 -7.99 6.00
C LEU A 599 27.47 -9.11 5.01
N HIS A 600 26.47 -9.89 4.61
CA HIS A 600 26.67 -11.04 3.73
C HIS A 600 26.59 -10.69 2.24
N GLU A 601 26.31 -9.42 1.91
CA GLU A 601 25.97 -8.97 0.55
C GLU A 601 24.92 -9.89 -0.10
N SER A 602 23.96 -10.32 0.72
CA SER A 602 22.86 -11.18 0.30
C SER A 602 21.72 -10.30 -0.22
N ASP A 603 21.26 -10.65 -1.41
CA ASP A 603 20.06 -10.09 -2.02
C ASP A 603 18.94 -11.12 -1.81
N ILE A 604 17.69 -10.67 -1.72
CA ILE A 604 16.56 -11.60 -1.76
C ILE A 604 16.62 -12.33 -3.10
N PHE A 605 16.99 -13.62 -3.09
CA PHE A 605 16.94 -14.43 -4.28
C PHE A 605 15.49 -14.45 -4.75
N SER A 606 15.28 -13.90 -5.94
CA SER A 606 13.96 -13.72 -6.48
C SER A 606 13.82 -14.52 -7.76
N ASP A 607 13.03 -15.58 -7.71
CA ASP A 607 12.58 -16.27 -8.92
C ASP A 607 11.68 -15.31 -9.71
N SER A 608 11.93 -15.16 -11.01
CA SER A 608 11.12 -14.28 -11.85
C SER A 608 10.46 -15.02 -12.99
N PHE A 609 9.15 -14.84 -13.12
CA PHE A 609 8.32 -15.40 -14.17
C PHE A 609 7.94 -14.28 -15.14
N ILE A 610 8.20 -14.48 -16.43
CA ILE A 610 7.74 -13.56 -17.48
C ILE A 610 6.28 -13.90 -17.76
N LEU A 611 5.38 -12.94 -17.50
CA LEU A 611 3.95 -13.10 -17.78
C LEU A 611 3.63 -12.67 -19.19
N GLU A 612 4.18 -11.51 -19.58
CA GLU A 612 3.96 -10.93 -20.90
C GLU A 612 5.26 -10.33 -21.42
N THR A 613 5.51 -10.51 -22.72
CA THR A 613 6.55 -9.78 -23.44
C THR A 613 5.90 -9.04 -24.60
N THR A 614 6.06 -7.72 -24.61
CA THR A 614 5.52 -6.88 -25.67
C THR A 614 6.42 -6.99 -26.91
N ALA A 615 5.85 -7.28 -28.08
CA ALA A 615 6.62 -7.40 -29.33
C ALA A 615 7.32 -6.08 -29.72
N LEU A 616 6.70 -4.95 -29.39
CA LEU A 616 7.27 -3.61 -29.52
C LEU A 616 7.32 -2.96 -28.14
N ARG A 617 8.37 -2.19 -27.89
CA ARG A 617 8.54 -1.47 -26.63
C ARG A 617 7.40 -0.45 -26.45
N GLN A 618 6.63 -0.58 -25.38
CA GLN A 618 5.55 0.34 -25.04
C GLN A 618 6.08 1.75 -24.77
N LYS A 619 5.36 2.74 -25.27
CA LYS A 619 5.65 4.16 -25.11
C LYS A 619 4.64 4.81 -24.17
N ILE A 620 4.93 6.04 -23.74
CA ILE A 620 3.97 6.87 -23.00
C ILE A 620 2.69 7.09 -23.83
N SER A 621 2.78 7.14 -25.16
CA SER A 621 1.58 7.20 -26.01
C SER A 621 0.62 6.01 -25.83
N ASP A 622 1.09 4.87 -25.34
CA ASP A 622 0.26 3.68 -25.15
C ASP A 622 -0.40 3.63 -23.76
N THR A 623 -0.20 4.65 -22.92
CA THR A 623 -0.70 4.73 -21.53
C THR A 623 -1.87 5.71 -21.37
N GLU A 624 -2.57 5.68 -20.23
CA GLU A 624 -3.62 6.64 -19.87
C GLU A 624 -3.04 8.06 -19.77
N ILE A 625 -1.84 8.21 -19.21
CA ILE A 625 -1.10 9.50 -19.24
C ILE A 625 -0.90 9.93 -20.70
N GLY A 626 -0.59 9.01 -21.61
CA GLY A 626 -0.52 9.30 -23.03
C GLY A 626 -1.83 9.82 -23.63
N ALA A 627 -2.97 9.28 -23.20
CA ALA A 627 -4.28 9.74 -23.62
C ALA A 627 -4.55 11.18 -23.12
N GLU A 628 -4.28 11.46 -21.85
CA GLU A 628 -4.39 12.82 -21.27
C GLU A 628 -3.48 13.83 -21.97
N LEU A 629 -2.24 13.43 -22.28
CA LEU A 629 -1.29 14.28 -23.00
C LEU A 629 -1.76 14.57 -24.43
N ARG A 630 -2.35 13.59 -25.13
CA ARG A 630 -2.94 13.82 -26.46
C ARG A 630 -4.12 14.78 -26.41
N GLU A 631 -4.98 14.66 -25.40
CA GLU A 631 -6.09 15.59 -25.20
C GLU A 631 -5.57 17.02 -24.94
N THR A 632 -4.55 17.15 -24.09
CA THR A 632 -3.88 18.43 -23.84
C THR A 632 -3.26 19.03 -25.11
N ILE A 633 -2.60 18.20 -25.93
CA ILE A 633 -2.06 18.64 -27.23
C ILE A 633 -3.17 19.16 -28.12
N HIS A 634 -4.30 18.44 -28.22
CA HIS A 634 -5.44 18.87 -29.03
C HIS A 634 -5.99 20.22 -28.56
N GLN A 635 -6.16 20.41 -27.25
CA GLN A 635 -6.60 21.67 -26.65
C GLN A 635 -5.63 22.83 -26.93
N LEU A 636 -4.32 22.56 -26.94
CA LEU A 636 -3.31 23.56 -27.30
C LEU A 636 -3.31 23.88 -28.80
N GLU A 637 -3.60 22.90 -29.66
CA GLU A 637 -3.79 23.12 -31.10
C GLU A 637 -5.01 24.02 -31.38
N GLU A 638 -6.11 23.81 -30.65
CA GLU A 638 -7.29 24.69 -30.71
C GLU A 638 -6.96 26.12 -30.24
N LEU A 639 -6.20 26.27 -29.14
CA LEU A 639 -5.72 27.58 -28.67
C LEU A 639 -4.87 28.27 -29.74
N LEU A 640 -3.97 27.53 -30.38
CA LEU A 640 -3.08 28.04 -31.41
C LEU A 640 -3.86 28.47 -32.66
N GLN A 641 -4.91 27.73 -33.02
CA GLN A 641 -5.83 28.11 -34.08
C GLN A 641 -6.62 29.39 -33.70
N ALA A 642 -7.09 29.51 -32.46
CA ALA A 642 -7.79 30.71 -31.97
C ALA A 642 -6.91 31.98 -31.99
N TYR A 643 -5.60 31.87 -31.74
CA TYR A 643 -4.67 32.98 -31.93
C TYR A 643 -4.49 33.34 -33.41
N ARG A 644 -4.36 32.33 -34.29
CA ARG A 644 -4.19 32.54 -35.75
C ARG A 644 -5.42 33.17 -36.39
N ASP A 645 -6.61 32.82 -35.93
CA ASP A 645 -7.88 33.34 -36.42
C ASP A 645 -8.25 34.71 -35.80
N GLY A 646 -7.42 35.22 -34.88
CA GLY A 646 -7.65 36.51 -34.21
C GLY A 646 -8.80 36.50 -33.19
N ILE A 647 -9.30 35.32 -32.82
CA ILE A 647 -10.34 35.14 -31.79
C ILE A 647 -9.77 35.47 -30.40
N LEU A 648 -8.51 35.11 -30.17
CA LEU A 648 -7.72 35.48 -29.00
C LEU A 648 -6.51 36.31 -29.42
N ILE A 649 -6.12 37.25 -28.57
CA ILE A 649 -4.97 38.14 -28.81
C ILE A 649 -3.82 37.66 -27.93
N GLU A 650 -2.65 37.47 -28.52
CA GLU A 650 -1.43 37.14 -27.79
C GLU A 650 -1.10 38.20 -26.73
N LYS A 651 -0.54 37.76 -25.60
CA LYS A 651 -0.07 38.63 -24.53
C LYS A 651 1.42 38.36 -24.30
N GLY A 652 2.25 39.29 -24.72
CA GLY A 652 3.71 39.25 -24.52
C GLY A 652 4.12 39.79 -23.17
#